data_AF-A0A7X9A9F4-F1
#
_entry.id   AF-A0A7X9A9F4-F1
#
_cell.length_a   1.000
_cell.length_b   1.000
_cell.length_c   1.000
_cell.angle_alpha   90.00
_cell.angle_beta   90.00
_cell.angle_gamma   90.00
#
_symmetry.space_group_name_H-M   'P 1'
#
loop_
_entity.id
_entity.type
_entity.pdbx_description
1 polymer ?
#
loop_
_entity_poly.entity_id
_entity_poly.type
_entity_poly.pdbx_seq_one_letter_code
_entity_poly.pdbx_strand_id
1 'polypeptide(L)'
;MLLRAKDAEPAQVKNLEIYPLGLKYCFLDEAAKALQNARLSWQANAATLKEFKISERAWNEKFGFYQDSLNEAFEQVIAATDGFLPLIIRDPLLRDRYNHLVWMANNEFASKGGYFGGEFRRLWFSHLGGHPLVQSIQQFERKVRTAVSRARRLTGASFKEGTAFEQRLSAAWCDSLTQVPRRAGMPGPLAREGQLRLARQERESIQLVLSTGNQPVQDCSVEITTAEAGGLSVKTYLVDYLWLTESSNPQLPLREPGETEFPDILEPLSADRKFSIGAYENRAVWLTFYAAEDAVAGDRAFTVQVKINGNAVIQTACHVKVANFAMGANRLENMIGMRFSSMRQFYGNDDYKKSRRNLMLELLEHQMNPLDLYVQTPPEEDVEWALENGLSAINLGGSLNALAYPDNNMLKFIRLYGSTDGKTFVPVEADFSLQPRNPEQISDHDLIIEPRESTAAFRYLKVHNAETRGWYDRCPYAFFVMYPGLGKAVEASPAAGETFHPDTVFYLQPDENPLLGKTFDGEKQPSSFAFDSLRNESNRSSVIIDLKNAQEIRRLRLVNRSLEIVSKSLQERLVTMRKLSKGAVAIYLYGFDETGAHLNKQLKSALENARQLLPGVRLITSAANPQALPELYASLDVHCPANAYALPRHDRLIHEKYGVDFWTYVGGGGYYPFGNFERVDQPLINSRAFFWEPIAFSHICGFLYWDIHMWRRNQQFAENLPPVWSEWDSTHGENNGMGALFYPGPDCTSWPSMRAEVMRDGIEDYNFTRVAEELLASRQFTDANKKAKAMEELQQIKDGFATGMSVFCQDAERCYKLRDRLMD
;
A
#
# COMPACT_ATOMS: atom_id res chain seq x y z
N MET A 1 -24.27 18.37 -33.72
CA MET A 1 -23.43 19.53 -33.36
C MET A 1 -23.10 19.38 -31.88
N LEU A 2 -21.96 18.75 -31.57
CA LEU A 2 -21.54 18.42 -30.21
C LEU A 2 -20.68 19.57 -29.66
N LEU A 3 -21.05 20.10 -28.50
CA LEU A 3 -20.30 21.15 -27.80
C LEU A 3 -18.92 20.61 -27.40
N ARG A 4 -17.87 21.41 -27.64
CA ARG A 4 -16.49 21.07 -27.26
C ARG A 4 -16.35 21.26 -25.74
N ALA A 5 -15.80 20.27 -25.04
CA ALA A 5 -15.78 20.14 -23.58
C ALA A 5 -15.09 21.27 -22.79
N LYS A 6 -14.37 22.18 -23.45
CA LYS A 6 -13.76 23.35 -22.80
C LYS A 6 -14.76 24.45 -22.41
N ASP A 7 -15.97 24.40 -22.98
CA ASP A 7 -17.01 25.41 -22.80
C ASP A 7 -18.14 24.93 -21.86
N ALA A 8 -17.99 23.74 -21.23
CA ALA A 8 -18.99 23.19 -20.32
C ALA A 8 -18.75 23.65 -18.88
N GLU A 9 -19.71 24.38 -18.31
CA GLU A 9 -19.73 24.74 -16.88
C GLU A 9 -19.58 23.49 -15.98
N PRO A 10 -18.80 23.56 -14.89
CA PRO A 10 -18.71 22.49 -13.90
C PRO A 10 -20.10 22.16 -13.33
N ALA A 11 -20.48 20.88 -13.33
CA ALA A 11 -21.75 20.48 -12.74
C ALA A 11 -21.69 20.67 -11.21
N GLN A 12 -22.48 21.59 -10.66
CA GLN A 12 -22.71 21.67 -9.21
C GLN A 12 -23.60 20.49 -8.78
N VAL A 13 -22.99 19.46 -8.19
CA VAL A 13 -23.72 18.29 -7.64
C VAL A 13 -24.33 18.68 -6.29
N LYS A 14 -25.65 18.87 -6.25
CA LYS A 14 -26.40 19.33 -5.05
C LYS A 14 -27.35 18.29 -4.45
N ASN A 15 -27.46 17.06 -4.97
CA ASN A 15 -28.56 16.15 -4.59
C ASN A 15 -28.10 14.70 -4.34
N LEU A 16 -28.54 14.13 -3.21
CA LEU A 16 -28.27 12.78 -2.72
C LEU A 16 -28.87 11.67 -3.61
N GLU A 17 -29.75 12.01 -4.55
CA GLU A 17 -30.41 11.06 -5.48
C GLU A 17 -29.49 10.47 -6.56
N ILE A 18 -28.32 11.07 -6.82
CA ILE A 18 -27.34 10.54 -7.79
C ILE A 18 -26.60 9.31 -7.24
N TYR A 19 -26.48 9.18 -5.92
CA TYR A 19 -25.70 8.11 -5.31
C TYR A 19 -26.26 6.70 -5.64
N PRO A 20 -27.55 6.37 -5.45
CA PRO A 20 -28.07 5.04 -5.81
C PRO A 20 -27.86 4.68 -7.28
N LEU A 21 -27.90 5.65 -8.19
CA LEU A 21 -27.67 5.44 -9.62
C LEU A 21 -26.20 5.15 -9.91
N GLY A 22 -25.27 5.91 -9.32
CA GLY A 22 -23.84 5.60 -9.36
C GLY A 22 -23.55 4.20 -8.82
N LEU A 23 -24.09 3.85 -7.66
CA LEU A 23 -23.85 2.54 -7.05
C LEU A 23 -24.45 1.38 -7.86
N LYS A 24 -25.58 1.56 -8.56
CA LYS A 24 -26.12 0.60 -9.54
C LYS A 24 -25.06 0.28 -10.62
N TYR A 25 -24.41 1.31 -11.16
CA TYR A 25 -23.41 1.12 -12.20
C TYR A 25 -22.11 0.49 -11.67
N CYS A 26 -21.78 0.63 -10.37
CA CYS A 26 -20.65 -0.10 -9.73
C CYS A 26 -20.90 -1.59 -9.95
N PHE A 27 -22.01 -2.07 -9.39
CA PHE A 27 -22.34 -3.50 -9.39
C PHE A 27 -22.45 -4.10 -10.80
N LEU A 28 -22.90 -3.32 -11.78
CA LEU A 28 -22.99 -3.81 -13.16
C LEU A 28 -21.61 -3.89 -13.81
N ASP A 29 -20.71 -2.94 -13.54
CA ASP A 29 -19.28 -3.01 -13.97
C ASP A 29 -18.58 -4.21 -13.33
N GLU A 30 -18.80 -4.45 -12.03
CA GLU A 30 -18.34 -5.64 -11.30
C GLU A 30 -18.80 -6.93 -11.96
N ALA A 31 -20.10 -7.06 -12.17
CA ALA A 31 -20.71 -8.25 -12.73
C ALA A 31 -20.19 -8.52 -14.15
N ALA A 32 -20.06 -7.48 -14.97
CA ALA A 32 -19.54 -7.60 -16.33
C ALA A 32 -18.08 -8.08 -16.34
N LYS A 33 -17.23 -7.54 -15.46
CA LYS A 33 -15.82 -7.96 -15.38
C LYS A 33 -15.66 -9.36 -14.81
N ALA A 34 -16.42 -9.73 -13.78
CA ALA A 34 -16.46 -11.10 -13.27
C ALA A 34 -16.92 -12.11 -14.34
N LEU A 35 -17.94 -11.76 -15.12
CA LEU A 35 -18.41 -12.56 -16.26
C LEU A 35 -17.36 -12.66 -17.37
N GLN A 36 -16.68 -11.56 -17.67
CA GLN A 36 -15.60 -11.54 -18.65
C GLN A 36 -14.46 -12.47 -18.22
N ASN A 37 -14.03 -12.40 -16.96
CA ASN A 37 -13.00 -13.28 -16.41
C ASN A 37 -13.44 -14.75 -16.43
N ALA A 38 -14.70 -15.04 -16.08
CA ALA A 38 -15.26 -16.39 -16.17
C ALA A 38 -15.29 -16.90 -17.61
N ARG A 39 -15.67 -16.06 -18.58
CA ARG A 39 -15.70 -16.38 -20.00
C ARG A 39 -14.29 -16.64 -20.56
N LEU A 40 -13.33 -15.79 -20.23
CA LEU A 40 -11.93 -15.95 -20.66
C LEU A 40 -11.33 -17.23 -20.07
N SER A 41 -11.51 -17.44 -18.76
CA SER A 41 -11.10 -18.68 -18.09
C SER A 41 -11.73 -19.90 -18.75
N TRP A 42 -13.03 -19.86 -19.06
CA TRP A 42 -13.70 -20.94 -19.79
C TRP A 42 -13.11 -21.18 -21.17
N GLN A 43 -12.96 -20.14 -21.99
CA GLN A 43 -12.48 -20.26 -23.37
C GLN A 43 -11.08 -20.88 -23.40
N ALA A 44 -10.20 -20.45 -22.50
CA ALA A 44 -8.84 -20.95 -22.42
C ALA A 44 -8.79 -22.41 -21.92
N ASN A 45 -9.58 -22.74 -20.89
CA ASN A 45 -9.77 -24.10 -20.40
C ASN A 45 -10.36 -25.03 -21.48
N ALA A 46 -11.29 -24.52 -22.28
CA ALA A 46 -11.96 -25.28 -23.31
C ALA A 46 -11.04 -25.62 -24.49
N ALA A 47 -10.24 -24.66 -24.94
CA ALA A 47 -9.20 -24.91 -25.95
C ALA A 47 -8.24 -26.01 -25.48
N THR A 48 -7.74 -25.86 -24.26
CA THR A 48 -6.84 -26.82 -23.61
C THR A 48 -7.44 -28.23 -23.55
N LEU A 49 -8.66 -28.39 -23.03
CA LEU A 49 -9.30 -29.71 -22.91
C LEU A 49 -9.57 -30.38 -24.26
N LYS A 50 -9.81 -29.61 -25.33
CA LYS A 50 -9.92 -30.16 -26.69
C LYS A 50 -8.59 -30.75 -27.17
N GLU A 51 -7.46 -30.11 -26.84
CA GLU A 51 -6.12 -30.64 -27.15
C GLU A 51 -5.79 -31.91 -26.35
N PHE A 52 -6.39 -32.09 -25.17
CA PHE A 52 -6.26 -33.31 -24.34
C PHE A 52 -7.16 -34.49 -24.79
N LYS A 53 -7.56 -34.54 -26.08
CA LYS A 53 -8.26 -35.66 -26.76
C LYS A 53 -9.72 -35.94 -26.36
N ILE A 54 -10.50 -34.94 -25.93
CA ILE A 54 -11.96 -35.11 -25.81
C ILE A 54 -12.58 -35.09 -27.23
N SER A 55 -13.34 -36.12 -27.61
CA SER A 55 -14.06 -36.13 -28.90
C SER A 55 -15.11 -35.01 -28.97
N GLU A 56 -15.38 -34.47 -30.16
CA GLU A 56 -16.33 -33.35 -30.36
C GLU A 56 -17.75 -33.66 -29.84
N ARG A 57 -18.19 -34.92 -29.95
CA ARG A 57 -19.47 -35.38 -29.39
C ARG A 57 -19.46 -35.34 -27.85
N ALA A 58 -18.43 -35.91 -27.22
CA ALA A 58 -18.30 -35.90 -25.76
C ALA A 58 -18.12 -34.47 -25.22
N TRP A 59 -17.48 -33.60 -26.00
CA TRP A 59 -17.36 -32.17 -25.73
C TRP A 59 -18.74 -31.51 -25.67
N ASN A 60 -19.54 -31.66 -26.73
CA ASN A 60 -20.86 -31.03 -26.81
C ASN A 60 -21.82 -31.57 -25.74
N GLU A 61 -21.80 -32.88 -25.46
CA GLU A 61 -22.62 -33.51 -24.41
C GLU A 61 -22.25 -33.04 -22.99
N LYS A 62 -20.95 -32.83 -22.69
CA LYS A 62 -20.49 -32.45 -21.35
C LYS A 62 -20.45 -30.95 -21.10
N PHE A 63 -20.19 -30.14 -22.13
CA PHE A 63 -19.73 -28.76 -21.96
C PHE A 63 -20.52 -27.69 -22.73
N GLY A 64 -21.34 -28.05 -23.73
CA GLY A 64 -22.11 -27.09 -24.53
C GLY A 64 -23.04 -26.20 -23.69
N PHE A 65 -23.76 -26.82 -22.75
CA PHE A 65 -24.66 -26.12 -21.81
C PHE A 65 -24.00 -24.96 -21.06
N TYR A 66 -22.70 -25.08 -20.74
CA TYR A 66 -22.01 -24.07 -19.96
C TYR A 66 -21.63 -22.84 -20.81
N GLN A 67 -21.18 -23.06 -22.04
CA GLN A 67 -20.93 -21.96 -22.98
C GLN A 67 -22.21 -21.17 -23.25
N ASP A 68 -23.34 -21.87 -23.44
CA ASP A 68 -24.64 -21.24 -23.65
C ASP A 68 -25.08 -20.43 -22.42
N SER A 69 -24.91 -20.98 -21.22
CA SER A 69 -25.22 -20.29 -19.95
C SER A 69 -24.40 -19.01 -19.76
N LEU A 70 -23.10 -19.02 -20.12
CA LEU A 70 -22.23 -17.83 -20.03
C LEU A 70 -22.64 -16.75 -21.05
N ASN A 71 -22.99 -17.14 -22.28
CA ASN A 71 -23.46 -16.22 -23.30
C ASN A 71 -24.78 -15.56 -22.89
N GLU A 72 -25.74 -16.34 -22.41
CA GLU A 72 -27.03 -15.83 -21.92
C GLU A 72 -26.83 -14.83 -20.78
N ALA A 73 -25.95 -15.14 -19.81
CA ALA A 73 -25.64 -14.23 -18.72
C ALA A 73 -25.05 -12.89 -19.21
N PHE A 74 -24.18 -12.93 -20.21
CA PHE A 74 -23.59 -11.71 -20.79
C PHE A 74 -24.65 -10.84 -21.48
N GLU A 75 -25.57 -11.44 -22.23
CA GLU A 75 -26.70 -10.75 -22.84
C GLU A 75 -27.62 -10.11 -21.79
N GLN A 76 -27.89 -10.82 -20.67
CA GLN A 76 -28.69 -10.28 -19.57
C GLN A 76 -28.04 -9.03 -18.92
N VAL A 77 -26.71 -9.00 -18.75
CA VAL A 77 -26.02 -7.80 -18.23
C VAL A 77 -26.10 -6.64 -19.21
N ILE A 78 -25.92 -6.90 -20.52
CA ILE A 78 -26.06 -5.86 -21.54
C ILE A 78 -27.49 -5.29 -21.53
N ALA A 79 -28.50 -6.15 -21.48
CA ALA A 79 -29.90 -5.74 -21.45
C ALA A 79 -30.24 -4.96 -20.16
N ALA A 80 -29.80 -5.42 -18.99
CA ALA A 80 -30.05 -4.75 -17.71
C ALA A 80 -29.35 -3.37 -17.58
N THR A 81 -28.40 -3.09 -18.47
CA THR A 81 -27.66 -1.84 -18.51
C THR A 81 -28.09 -0.93 -19.66
N ASP A 82 -29.11 -1.28 -20.45
CA ASP A 82 -29.50 -0.56 -21.67
C ASP A 82 -28.32 -0.27 -22.62
N GLY A 83 -27.29 -1.12 -22.61
CA GLY A 83 -26.03 -0.87 -23.34
C GLY A 83 -25.19 0.31 -22.83
N PHE A 84 -25.58 0.96 -21.73
CA PHE A 84 -24.87 2.07 -21.10
C PHE A 84 -23.57 1.64 -20.42
N LEU A 85 -23.51 0.41 -19.88
CA LEU A 85 -22.30 -0.11 -19.26
C LEU A 85 -21.13 -0.27 -20.25
N PRO A 86 -21.33 -0.86 -21.45
CA PRO A 86 -20.34 -0.81 -22.53
C PRO A 86 -19.85 0.61 -22.88
N LEU A 87 -20.68 1.64 -22.74
CA LEU A 87 -20.29 3.03 -23.00
C LEU A 87 -19.44 3.61 -21.85
N ILE A 88 -19.80 3.38 -20.58
CA ILE A 88 -18.97 3.78 -19.43
C ILE A 88 -17.60 3.09 -19.46
N ILE A 89 -17.55 1.81 -19.80
CA ILE A 89 -16.30 1.04 -19.91
C ILE A 89 -15.38 1.64 -20.99
N ARG A 90 -15.95 2.19 -22.06
CA ARG A 90 -15.21 2.69 -23.22
C ARG A 90 -14.93 4.20 -23.20
N ASP A 91 -15.61 4.97 -22.35
CA ASP A 91 -15.46 6.43 -22.25
C ASP A 91 -14.73 6.84 -20.95
N PRO A 92 -13.44 7.21 -21.04
CA PRO A 92 -12.64 7.58 -19.89
C PRO A 92 -13.14 8.84 -19.15
N LEU A 93 -13.98 9.68 -19.76
CA LEU A 93 -14.48 10.92 -19.16
C LEU A 93 -15.74 10.68 -18.33
N LEU A 94 -16.67 9.86 -18.81
CA LEU A 94 -17.84 9.41 -18.05
C LEU A 94 -17.42 8.62 -16.80
N ARG A 95 -16.35 7.83 -16.92
CA ARG A 95 -15.84 6.98 -15.83
C ARG A 95 -15.10 7.75 -14.73
N ASP A 96 -14.44 8.86 -15.06
CA ASP A 96 -13.83 9.73 -14.04
C ASP A 96 -14.87 10.53 -13.26
N ARG A 97 -15.92 11.03 -13.93
CA ARG A 97 -17.04 11.68 -13.23
C ARG A 97 -17.71 10.72 -12.26
N TYR A 98 -17.75 9.46 -12.64
CA TYR A 98 -18.22 8.38 -11.80
C TYR A 98 -17.29 8.11 -10.59
N ASN A 99 -15.97 7.98 -10.80
CA ASN A 99 -15.01 7.86 -9.70
C ASN A 99 -15.06 9.08 -8.76
N HIS A 100 -15.25 10.28 -9.32
CA HIS A 100 -15.42 11.52 -8.57
C HIS A 100 -16.72 11.52 -7.73
N LEU A 101 -17.82 10.93 -8.22
CA LEU A 101 -19.04 10.75 -7.44
C LEU A 101 -18.82 9.78 -6.26
N VAL A 102 -18.05 8.71 -6.48
CA VAL A 102 -17.63 7.79 -5.40
C VAL A 102 -16.76 8.53 -4.38
N TRP A 103 -15.76 9.30 -4.83
CA TRP A 103 -14.90 10.16 -4.00
C TRP A 103 -15.70 11.18 -3.19
N MET A 104 -16.68 11.85 -3.81
CA MET A 104 -17.55 12.82 -3.12
C MET A 104 -18.40 12.14 -2.03
N ALA A 105 -18.95 10.96 -2.32
CA ALA A 105 -19.63 10.16 -1.31
C ALA A 105 -18.70 9.88 -0.13
N ASN A 106 -17.46 9.47 -0.42
CA ASN A 106 -16.46 9.13 0.59
C ASN A 106 -16.12 10.31 1.51
N ASN A 107 -15.92 11.51 0.96
CA ASN A 107 -15.63 12.70 1.75
C ASN A 107 -16.79 13.10 2.67
N GLU A 108 -18.04 12.94 2.20
CA GLU A 108 -19.21 13.20 3.03
C GLU A 108 -19.29 12.19 4.21
N PHE A 109 -18.97 10.92 3.98
CA PHE A 109 -18.92 9.90 5.05
C PHE A 109 -17.76 10.11 6.02
N ALA A 110 -16.57 10.45 5.53
CA ALA A 110 -15.41 10.78 6.35
C ALA A 110 -15.68 11.99 7.26
N SER A 111 -16.42 13.00 6.77
CA SER A 111 -16.84 14.16 7.55
C SER A 111 -17.74 13.84 8.75
N LYS A 112 -18.34 12.64 8.78
CA LYS A 112 -19.16 12.13 9.89
C LYS A 112 -18.40 11.18 10.82
N GLY A 113 -17.07 11.10 10.69
CA GLY A 113 -16.20 10.34 11.59
C GLY A 113 -16.16 8.83 11.35
N GLY A 114 -16.66 8.35 10.20
CA GLY A 114 -16.57 6.94 9.81
C GLY A 114 -15.24 6.63 9.12
N TYR A 115 -14.46 5.71 9.70
CA TYR A 115 -13.40 5.02 8.95
C TYR A 115 -14.06 4.01 7.98
N PHE A 116 -13.50 3.86 6.79
CA PHE A 116 -13.99 2.91 5.77
C PHE A 116 -14.03 1.50 6.36
N GLY A 117 -15.22 0.91 6.44
CA GLY A 117 -15.39 -0.44 6.98
C GLY A 117 -16.84 -0.72 7.37
N GLY A 118 -17.25 -0.29 8.56
CA GLY A 118 -18.54 -0.67 9.15
C GLY A 118 -19.74 0.11 8.60
N GLU A 119 -19.74 1.45 8.67
CA GLU A 119 -20.96 2.23 8.35
C GLU A 119 -21.25 2.34 6.85
N PHE A 120 -20.23 2.42 5.98
CA PHE A 120 -20.45 2.33 4.54
C PHE A 120 -21.01 0.97 4.15
N ARG A 121 -20.42 -0.15 4.62
CA ARG A 121 -20.99 -1.50 4.41
C ARG A 121 -22.39 -1.59 4.97
N ARG A 122 -22.63 -1.10 6.19
CA ARG A 122 -23.95 -1.13 6.81
C ARG A 122 -24.96 -0.34 5.99
N LEU A 123 -24.66 0.88 5.54
CA LEU A 123 -25.57 1.68 4.70
C LEU A 123 -25.75 1.05 3.30
N TRP A 124 -24.69 0.52 2.70
CA TRP A 124 -24.70 -0.25 1.45
C TRP A 124 -25.61 -1.48 1.52
N PHE A 125 -25.48 -2.31 2.56
CA PHE A 125 -26.28 -3.51 2.73
C PHE A 125 -27.69 -3.24 3.30
N SER A 126 -27.85 -2.26 4.20
CA SER A 126 -29.12 -1.98 4.89
C SER A 126 -30.07 -1.06 4.11
N HIS A 127 -29.55 -0.03 3.42
CA HIS A 127 -30.41 0.93 2.70
C HIS A 127 -30.60 0.57 1.23
N LEU A 128 -29.62 -0.08 0.59
CA LEU A 128 -29.71 -0.47 -0.83
C LEU A 128 -29.98 -1.96 -1.05
N GLY A 129 -29.71 -2.84 -0.07
CA GLY A 129 -30.05 -4.27 -0.16
C GLY A 129 -31.56 -4.56 -0.24
N GLY A 130 -32.40 -3.62 0.17
CA GLY A 130 -33.86 -3.66 -0.02
C GLY A 130 -34.33 -3.16 -1.40
N HIS A 131 -33.44 -2.55 -2.19
CA HIS A 131 -33.79 -1.99 -3.48
C HIS A 131 -33.97 -3.12 -4.52
N PRO A 132 -35.13 -3.21 -5.23
CA PRO A 132 -35.41 -4.32 -6.15
C PRO A 132 -34.33 -4.56 -7.21
N LEU A 133 -33.70 -3.49 -7.70
CA LEU A 133 -32.59 -3.59 -8.66
C LEU A 133 -31.33 -4.24 -8.07
N VAL A 134 -30.95 -3.92 -6.83
CA VAL A 134 -29.76 -4.51 -6.18
C VAL A 134 -30.00 -5.97 -5.87
N GLN A 135 -31.20 -6.33 -5.42
CA GLN A 135 -31.60 -7.73 -5.22
C GLN A 135 -31.56 -8.52 -6.54
N SER A 136 -32.01 -7.93 -7.64
CA SER A 136 -31.95 -8.57 -8.97
C SER A 136 -30.51 -8.83 -9.43
N ILE A 137 -29.59 -7.87 -9.19
CA ILE A 137 -28.16 -8.03 -9.53
C ILE A 137 -27.50 -9.09 -8.64
N GLN A 138 -27.77 -9.09 -7.33
CA GLN A 138 -27.24 -10.12 -6.41
C GLN A 138 -27.82 -11.52 -6.72
N GLN A 139 -29.08 -11.61 -7.15
CA GLN A 139 -29.66 -12.86 -7.63
C GLN A 139 -29.00 -13.31 -8.93
N PHE A 140 -28.75 -12.39 -9.85
CA PHE A 140 -28.04 -12.64 -11.09
C PHE A 140 -26.60 -13.11 -10.87
N GLU A 141 -25.83 -12.42 -10.03
CA GLU A 141 -24.48 -12.81 -9.61
C GLU A 141 -24.47 -14.22 -8.99
N ARG A 142 -25.43 -14.52 -8.11
CA ARG A 142 -25.59 -15.87 -7.55
C ARG A 142 -25.85 -16.92 -8.63
N LYS A 143 -26.65 -16.62 -9.67
CA LYS A 143 -26.88 -17.55 -10.79
C LYS A 143 -25.60 -17.81 -11.58
N VAL A 144 -24.85 -16.76 -11.92
CA VAL A 144 -23.56 -16.84 -12.62
C VAL A 144 -22.56 -17.67 -11.81
N ARG A 145 -22.36 -17.34 -10.54
CA ARG A 145 -21.50 -18.10 -9.62
C ARG A 145 -21.94 -19.56 -9.53
N THR A 146 -23.24 -19.84 -9.45
CA THR A 146 -23.76 -21.21 -9.42
C THR A 146 -23.42 -21.97 -10.71
N ALA A 147 -23.53 -21.33 -11.87
CA ALA A 147 -23.18 -21.94 -13.15
C ALA A 147 -21.67 -22.22 -13.26
N VAL A 148 -20.82 -21.25 -12.90
CA VAL A 148 -19.35 -21.40 -12.84
C VAL A 148 -18.95 -22.50 -11.87
N SER A 149 -19.49 -22.50 -10.66
CA SER A 149 -19.29 -23.54 -9.64
C SER A 149 -19.71 -24.92 -10.14
N ARG A 150 -20.84 -25.02 -10.86
CA ARG A 150 -21.31 -26.28 -11.45
C ARG A 150 -20.36 -26.77 -12.54
N ALA A 151 -19.91 -25.91 -13.45
CA ALA A 151 -18.95 -26.30 -14.48
C ALA A 151 -17.62 -26.72 -13.88
N ARG A 152 -17.09 -25.99 -12.90
CA ARG A 152 -15.90 -26.38 -12.15
C ARG A 152 -16.09 -27.72 -11.42
N ARG A 153 -17.25 -27.96 -10.80
CA ARG A 153 -17.57 -29.26 -10.17
C ARG A 153 -17.66 -30.40 -11.20
N LEU A 154 -18.21 -30.17 -12.38
CA LEU A 154 -18.27 -31.16 -13.47
C LEU A 154 -16.88 -31.43 -14.08
N THR A 155 -16.05 -30.38 -14.17
CA THR A 155 -14.64 -30.51 -14.55
C THR A 155 -13.91 -31.34 -13.49
N GLY A 156 -14.05 -30.97 -12.21
CA GLY A 156 -13.53 -31.73 -11.07
C GLY A 156 -14.06 -33.17 -11.01
N ALA A 157 -15.32 -33.43 -11.37
CA ALA A 157 -15.87 -34.77 -11.49
C ALA A 157 -15.21 -35.56 -12.63
N SER A 158 -14.95 -34.92 -13.78
CA SER A 158 -14.21 -35.52 -14.89
C SER A 158 -12.74 -35.85 -14.53
N PHE A 159 -12.12 -35.04 -13.65
CA PHE A 159 -10.84 -35.35 -13.00
C PHE A 159 -10.96 -36.52 -12.01
N LYS A 160 -12.01 -36.54 -11.17
CA LYS A 160 -12.27 -37.63 -10.20
C LYS A 160 -12.57 -38.97 -10.84
N GLU A 161 -13.23 -38.97 -12.00
CA GLU A 161 -13.54 -40.16 -12.81
C GLU A 161 -12.33 -40.65 -13.63
N GLY A 162 -11.15 -40.03 -13.48
CA GLY A 162 -9.92 -40.45 -14.15
C GLY A 162 -9.83 -40.09 -15.63
N THR A 163 -10.90 -39.58 -16.23
CA THR A 163 -10.98 -39.31 -17.67
C THR A 163 -10.10 -38.16 -18.17
N ALA A 164 -9.57 -37.31 -17.28
CA ALA A 164 -8.67 -36.23 -17.66
C ALA A 164 -7.20 -36.66 -17.70
N PHE A 165 -6.76 -37.59 -16.82
CA PHE A 165 -5.33 -37.96 -16.72
C PHE A 165 -4.97 -39.39 -16.27
N GLU A 166 -5.90 -40.31 -15.96
CA GLU A 166 -5.69 -41.76 -15.63
C GLU A 166 -4.51 -42.16 -14.69
N GLN A 167 -3.75 -41.22 -14.14
CA GLN A 167 -2.46 -41.43 -13.49
C GLN A 167 -2.48 -40.96 -12.03
N ARG A 168 -1.59 -41.55 -11.22
CA ARG A 168 -1.39 -41.22 -9.80
C ARG A 168 -1.01 -39.75 -9.57
N LEU A 169 -0.34 -39.12 -10.54
CA LEU A 169 0.12 -37.74 -10.53
C LEU A 169 0.12 -37.21 -11.97
N SER A 170 -0.24 -35.95 -12.16
CA SER A 170 -0.17 -35.23 -13.44
C SER A 170 0.50 -33.88 -13.24
N ALA A 171 1.06 -33.32 -14.31
CA ALA A 171 1.71 -32.02 -14.29
C ALA A 171 1.35 -31.20 -15.54
N ALA A 172 1.12 -29.90 -15.36
CA ALA A 172 0.90 -28.95 -16.44
C ALA A 172 1.32 -27.53 -16.03
N TRP A 173 1.59 -26.67 -17.00
CA TRP A 173 2.08 -25.31 -16.78
C TRP A 173 0.96 -24.29 -16.84
N CYS A 174 1.01 -23.26 -15.99
CA CYS A 174 0.16 -22.08 -16.09
C CYS A 174 0.96 -20.80 -15.83
N ASP A 175 0.38 -19.66 -16.17
CA ASP A 175 0.98 -18.35 -15.94
C ASP A 175 1.07 -17.99 -14.44
N SER A 176 1.88 -16.97 -14.11
CA SER A 176 2.07 -16.46 -12.75
C SER A 176 0.84 -15.72 -12.19
N LEU A 177 -0.08 -15.22 -13.03
CA LEU A 177 -1.27 -14.48 -12.60
C LEU A 177 -2.43 -15.40 -12.16
N THR A 178 -2.29 -16.70 -12.37
CA THR A 178 -3.27 -17.71 -11.97
C THR A 178 -3.05 -18.15 -10.51
N GLN A 179 -4.04 -17.90 -9.64
CA GLN A 179 -4.08 -18.47 -8.29
C GLN A 179 -4.58 -19.91 -8.34
N VAL A 180 -3.68 -20.86 -8.15
CA VAL A 180 -3.98 -22.30 -8.21
C VAL A 180 -4.68 -22.74 -6.90
N PRO A 181 -5.95 -23.15 -6.91
CA PRO A 181 -6.64 -23.58 -5.70
C PRO A 181 -6.15 -24.97 -5.27
N ARG A 182 -6.18 -25.26 -3.96
CA ARG A 182 -5.70 -26.54 -3.41
C ARG A 182 -6.53 -27.74 -3.86
N ARG A 183 -7.83 -27.56 -4.12
CA ARG A 183 -8.70 -28.63 -4.63
C ARG A 183 -8.30 -29.05 -6.06
N ALA A 184 -8.37 -30.34 -6.37
CA ALA A 184 -8.13 -30.83 -7.73
C ALA A 184 -9.13 -30.25 -8.75
N GLY A 185 -8.58 -29.81 -9.87
CA GLY A 185 -9.29 -29.19 -11.00
C GLY A 185 -8.38 -28.24 -11.76
N MET A 186 -8.77 -27.83 -12.97
CA MET A 186 -7.96 -26.89 -13.75
C MET A 186 -8.01 -25.48 -13.12
N PRO A 187 -6.85 -24.91 -12.74
CA PRO A 187 -6.79 -23.57 -12.17
C PRO A 187 -7.02 -22.46 -13.21
N GLY A 188 -6.78 -22.77 -14.49
CA GLY A 188 -6.82 -21.85 -15.61
C GLY A 188 -6.26 -22.56 -16.87
N PRO A 189 -5.96 -21.81 -17.95
CA PRO A 189 -5.30 -22.38 -19.12
C PRO A 189 -4.05 -23.17 -18.72
N LEU A 190 -3.92 -24.39 -19.25
CA LEU A 190 -2.81 -25.29 -18.95
C LEU A 190 -2.04 -25.62 -20.23
N ALA A 191 -0.71 -25.59 -20.15
CA ALA A 191 0.17 -26.00 -21.24
C ALA A 191 0.98 -27.25 -20.86
N ARG A 192 1.40 -28.04 -21.86
CA ARG A 192 2.26 -29.22 -21.65
C ARG A 192 3.71 -28.84 -21.35
N GLU A 193 4.14 -27.70 -21.85
CA GLU A 193 5.46 -27.12 -21.66
C GLU A 193 5.31 -25.67 -21.23
N GLY A 194 6.20 -25.21 -20.36
CA GLY A 194 6.25 -23.82 -19.91
C GLY A 194 6.88 -22.95 -20.99
N GLN A 195 6.39 -21.74 -21.15
CA GLN A 195 6.97 -20.74 -22.04
C GLN A 195 6.94 -19.38 -21.35
N LEU A 196 8.08 -18.69 -21.35
CA LEU A 196 8.18 -17.31 -20.87
C LEU A 196 9.24 -16.54 -21.64
N ARG A 197 9.09 -15.22 -21.67
CA ARG A 197 10.01 -14.28 -22.30
C ARG A 197 10.39 -13.21 -21.28
N LEU A 198 11.68 -12.89 -21.22
CA LEU A 198 12.22 -11.83 -20.37
C LEU A 198 13.41 -11.12 -21.06
N ALA A 199 13.68 -9.88 -20.67
CA ALA A 199 14.86 -9.11 -20.99
C ALA A 199 15.99 -9.36 -19.98
N ARG A 200 17.20 -8.90 -20.28
CA ARG A 200 18.29 -8.87 -19.30
C ARG A 200 17.93 -7.94 -18.15
N GLN A 201 18.33 -8.32 -16.94
CA GLN A 201 18.02 -7.68 -15.66
C GLN A 201 16.52 -7.71 -15.28
N GLU A 202 15.70 -8.48 -15.98
CA GLU A 202 14.28 -8.74 -15.65
C GLU A 202 14.13 -10.04 -14.84
N ARG A 203 13.04 -10.14 -14.07
CA ARG A 203 12.55 -11.40 -13.53
C ARG A 203 11.15 -11.70 -14.05
N GLU A 204 10.91 -12.94 -14.46
CA GLU A 204 9.57 -13.37 -14.88
C GLU A 204 9.26 -14.76 -14.33
N SER A 205 8.00 -14.97 -13.97
CA SER A 205 7.56 -16.14 -13.22
C SER A 205 6.58 -17.01 -14.01
N ILE A 206 6.61 -18.31 -13.73
CA ILE A 206 5.68 -19.31 -14.27
C ILE A 206 5.45 -20.41 -13.24
N GLN A 207 4.34 -21.16 -13.35
CA GLN A 207 3.98 -22.19 -12.38
C GLN A 207 3.84 -23.57 -13.03
N LEU A 208 4.41 -24.59 -12.38
CA LEU A 208 4.13 -25.99 -12.64
C LEU A 208 3.08 -26.50 -11.65
N VAL A 209 1.90 -26.86 -12.15
CA VAL A 209 0.79 -27.38 -11.36
C VAL A 209 0.88 -28.91 -11.32
N LEU A 210 1.00 -29.46 -10.12
CA LEU A 210 0.98 -30.89 -9.85
C LEU A 210 -0.41 -31.27 -9.29
N SER A 211 -1.11 -32.18 -9.96
CA SER A 211 -2.46 -32.59 -9.58
C SER A 211 -2.53 -34.11 -9.36
N THR A 212 -3.10 -34.52 -8.24
CA THR A 212 -3.33 -35.92 -7.88
C THR A 212 -4.76 -36.37 -8.13
N GLY A 213 -4.92 -37.64 -8.48
CA GLY A 213 -6.21 -38.31 -8.53
C GLY A 213 -6.69 -38.74 -7.14
N ASN A 214 -7.36 -39.90 -7.07
CA ASN A 214 -7.91 -40.43 -5.82
C ASN A 214 -6.87 -40.96 -4.82
N GLN A 215 -5.60 -41.08 -5.22
CA GLN A 215 -4.51 -41.54 -4.37
C GLN A 215 -3.59 -40.36 -4.03
N PRO A 216 -3.24 -40.16 -2.76
CA PRO A 216 -2.25 -39.16 -2.39
C PRO A 216 -0.84 -39.56 -2.87
N VAL A 217 0.02 -38.55 -3.02
CA VAL A 217 1.44 -38.70 -3.32
C VAL A 217 2.25 -38.22 -2.12
N GLN A 218 3.18 -39.06 -1.68
CA GLN A 218 4.16 -38.74 -0.63
C GLN A 218 5.55 -38.70 -1.26
N ASP A 219 6.51 -38.06 -0.60
CA ASP A 219 7.91 -37.98 -1.05
C ASP A 219 8.05 -37.45 -2.50
N CYS A 220 7.25 -36.44 -2.84
CA CYS A 220 7.36 -35.72 -4.10
C CYS A 220 8.50 -34.71 -4.02
N SER A 221 9.29 -34.59 -5.08
CA SER A 221 10.32 -33.55 -5.23
C SER A 221 10.37 -33.10 -6.68
N VAL A 222 10.87 -31.87 -6.89
CA VAL A 222 11.02 -31.29 -8.22
C VAL A 222 12.48 -30.89 -8.40
N GLU A 223 13.08 -31.35 -9.49
CA GLU A 223 14.43 -30.98 -9.89
C GLU A 223 14.37 -30.24 -11.22
N ILE A 224 15.07 -29.11 -11.31
CA ILE A 224 15.15 -28.28 -12.50
C ILE A 224 16.61 -28.22 -12.95
N THR A 225 16.84 -28.59 -14.20
CA THR A 225 18.18 -28.65 -14.79
C THR A 225 18.20 -27.98 -16.15
N THR A 226 19.36 -27.46 -16.55
CA THR A 226 19.59 -26.96 -17.90
C THR A 226 21.01 -27.31 -18.35
N ALA A 227 21.18 -27.57 -19.65
CA ALA A 227 22.50 -27.86 -20.20
C ALA A 227 23.37 -26.59 -20.34
N GLU A 228 22.74 -25.45 -20.62
CA GLU A 228 23.40 -24.16 -20.79
C GLU A 228 22.47 -23.06 -20.26
N ALA A 229 22.77 -22.55 -19.06
CA ALA A 229 21.96 -21.49 -18.46
C ALA A 229 22.13 -20.14 -19.18
N GLY A 230 23.28 -19.88 -19.80
CA GLY A 230 23.52 -18.64 -20.56
C GLY A 230 23.30 -17.36 -19.76
N GLY A 231 23.61 -17.36 -18.45
CA GLY A 231 23.37 -16.22 -17.56
C GLY A 231 21.97 -16.17 -16.94
N LEU A 232 21.12 -17.17 -17.18
CA LEU A 232 19.85 -17.35 -16.47
C LEU A 232 20.05 -18.03 -15.12
N SER A 233 19.26 -17.62 -14.14
CA SER A 233 19.09 -18.34 -12.87
C SER A 233 17.60 -18.53 -12.58
N VAL A 234 17.26 -19.54 -11.79
CA VAL A 234 15.87 -19.81 -11.39
C VAL A 234 15.79 -19.96 -9.88
N LYS A 235 14.85 -19.24 -9.25
CA LYS A 235 14.39 -19.49 -7.89
C LYS A 235 13.11 -20.32 -7.93
N THR A 236 13.01 -21.29 -7.04
CA THR A 236 11.95 -22.29 -7.02
C THR A 236 11.25 -22.27 -5.68
N TYR A 237 9.93 -22.25 -5.70
CA TYR A 237 9.11 -22.18 -4.50
C TYR A 237 7.98 -23.20 -4.54
N LEU A 238 7.64 -23.74 -3.39
CA LEU A 238 6.40 -24.47 -3.19
C LEU A 238 5.33 -23.46 -2.76
N VAL A 239 4.22 -23.40 -3.49
CA VAL A 239 3.12 -22.49 -3.16
C VAL A 239 2.35 -23.06 -1.97
N ASP A 240 2.28 -22.29 -0.88
CA ASP A 240 1.48 -22.60 0.30
C ASP A 240 0.30 -21.64 0.48
N TYR A 241 -0.63 -22.02 1.37
CA TYR A 241 -1.97 -21.47 1.40
C TYR A 241 -2.33 -20.90 2.76
N LEU A 242 -2.91 -19.70 2.76
CA LEU A 242 -3.54 -19.07 3.92
C LEU A 242 -4.97 -19.54 4.09
N TRP A 243 -5.41 -19.66 5.34
CA TRP A 243 -6.80 -20.00 5.66
C TRP A 243 -7.60 -18.75 6.04
N LEU A 244 -8.60 -18.42 5.24
CA LEU A 244 -9.47 -17.25 5.42
C LEU A 244 -10.89 -17.72 5.75
N THR A 245 -11.47 -17.16 6.81
CA THR A 245 -12.83 -17.50 7.26
C THR A 245 -13.90 -16.75 6.45
N GLU A 246 -13.67 -15.47 6.16
CA GLU A 246 -14.59 -14.58 5.43
C GLU A 246 -13.86 -13.82 4.32
N SER A 247 -14.59 -13.45 3.25
CA SER A 247 -14.02 -12.62 2.19
C SER A 247 -13.92 -11.18 2.66
N SER A 248 -12.79 -10.53 2.36
CA SER A 248 -12.59 -9.10 2.60
C SER A 248 -13.52 -8.21 1.78
N ASN A 249 -14.02 -8.75 0.66
CA ASN A 249 -14.98 -8.12 -0.22
C ASN A 249 -16.06 -9.13 -0.68
N PRO A 250 -17.32 -9.02 -0.22
CA PRO A 250 -18.40 -9.87 -0.70
C PRO A 250 -18.69 -9.70 -2.20
N GLN A 251 -18.23 -8.60 -2.82
CA GLN A 251 -18.40 -8.30 -4.24
C GLN A 251 -17.37 -8.99 -5.14
N LEU A 252 -16.22 -9.45 -4.61
CA LEU A 252 -15.19 -10.13 -5.40
C LEU A 252 -15.50 -11.63 -5.51
N PRO A 253 -15.89 -12.15 -6.69
CA PRO A 253 -16.37 -13.51 -6.82
C PRO A 253 -15.36 -14.62 -6.92
N LEU A 254 -14.17 -14.46 -6.33
CA LEU A 254 -13.15 -15.48 -6.49
C LEU A 254 -13.34 -16.70 -5.60
N ARG A 255 -14.07 -16.55 -4.49
CA ARG A 255 -14.36 -17.64 -3.56
C ARG A 255 -15.50 -18.53 -4.08
N GLU A 256 -15.26 -19.83 -4.23
CA GLU A 256 -16.36 -20.80 -4.19
C GLU A 256 -16.99 -20.78 -2.79
N PRO A 257 -18.32 -20.84 -2.63
CA PRO A 257 -18.92 -21.00 -1.32
C PRO A 257 -18.28 -22.18 -0.54
N GLY A 258 -17.62 -21.87 0.57
CA GLY A 258 -16.90 -22.85 1.41
C GLY A 258 -15.40 -22.97 1.14
N GLU A 259 -14.82 -22.33 0.12
CA GLU A 259 -13.37 -22.29 -0.10
C GLU A 259 -12.72 -21.36 0.92
N THR A 260 -11.79 -21.89 1.71
CA THR A 260 -11.11 -21.15 2.79
C THR A 260 -9.61 -21.04 2.55
N GLU A 261 -9.05 -21.75 1.56
CA GLU A 261 -7.61 -21.84 1.34
C GLU A 261 -7.18 -21.00 0.14
N PHE A 262 -6.29 -20.03 0.34
CA PHE A 262 -5.85 -19.10 -0.69
C PHE A 262 -4.34 -19.21 -0.91
N PRO A 263 -3.89 -19.53 -2.14
CA PRO A 263 -2.47 -19.61 -2.45
C PRO A 263 -1.87 -18.20 -2.40
N ASP A 264 -0.78 -18.05 -1.66
CA ASP A 264 -0.06 -16.77 -1.63
C ASP A 264 1.38 -16.91 -1.17
N ILE A 265 1.70 -17.87 -0.30
CA ILE A 265 3.03 -17.97 0.31
C ILE A 265 3.96 -18.72 -0.62
N LEU A 266 5.16 -18.19 -0.87
CA LEU A 266 6.19 -18.85 -1.67
C LEU A 266 7.30 -19.39 -0.75
N GLU A 267 7.14 -20.64 -0.29
CA GLU A 267 8.17 -21.34 0.50
C GLU A 267 9.33 -21.75 -0.42
N PRO A 268 10.58 -21.33 -0.17
CA PRO A 268 11.72 -21.74 -0.97
C PRO A 268 11.84 -23.28 -1.05
N LEU A 269 11.93 -23.80 -2.27
CA LEU A 269 11.98 -25.23 -2.56
C LEU A 269 13.34 -25.59 -3.14
N SER A 270 14.16 -26.31 -2.36
CA SER A 270 15.40 -26.92 -2.86
C SER A 270 15.12 -28.27 -3.54
N ALA A 271 16.05 -28.73 -4.39
CA ALA A 271 15.87 -29.97 -5.16
C ALA A 271 15.74 -31.24 -4.29
N ASP A 272 16.31 -31.23 -3.08
CA ASP A 272 16.25 -32.30 -2.09
C ASP A 272 15.04 -32.20 -1.15
N ARG A 273 14.34 -31.05 -1.15
CA ARG A 273 13.15 -30.85 -0.33
C ARG A 273 12.00 -31.68 -0.87
N LYS A 274 11.50 -32.57 -0.02
CA LYS A 274 10.34 -33.42 -0.30
C LYS A 274 9.07 -32.80 0.26
N PHE A 275 7.96 -33.01 -0.45
CA PHE A 275 6.63 -32.60 -0.02
C PHE A 275 5.58 -33.64 -0.42
N SER A 276 4.37 -33.49 0.13
CA SER A 276 3.25 -34.39 -0.11
C SER A 276 2.12 -33.64 -0.80
N ILE A 277 1.32 -34.38 -1.57
CA ILE A 277 0.12 -33.90 -2.24
C ILE A 277 -1.02 -34.82 -1.82
N GLY A 278 -2.07 -34.26 -1.21
CA GLY A 278 -3.23 -35.03 -0.77
C GLY A 278 -3.99 -35.67 -1.94
N ALA A 279 -4.99 -36.50 -1.65
CA ALA A 279 -5.86 -37.04 -2.70
C ALA A 279 -6.79 -35.94 -3.21
N TYR A 280 -6.94 -35.85 -4.54
CA TYR A 280 -7.73 -34.81 -5.20
C TYR A 280 -7.27 -33.39 -4.83
N GLU A 281 -5.96 -33.16 -4.81
CA GLU A 281 -5.36 -31.86 -4.55
C GLU A 281 -4.45 -31.40 -5.68
N ASN A 282 -4.32 -30.08 -5.81
CA ASN A 282 -3.28 -29.42 -6.56
C ASN A 282 -2.19 -28.91 -5.61
N ARG A 283 -0.93 -29.00 -6.04
CA ARG A 283 0.20 -28.24 -5.49
C ARG A 283 0.94 -27.56 -6.63
N ALA A 284 1.18 -26.26 -6.49
CA ALA A 284 1.93 -25.51 -7.49
C ALA A 284 3.39 -25.35 -7.05
N VAL A 285 4.30 -25.48 -8.01
CA VAL A 285 5.70 -25.10 -7.89
C VAL A 285 5.87 -23.84 -8.71
N TRP A 286 6.23 -22.74 -8.05
CA TRP A 286 6.47 -21.44 -8.66
C TRP A 286 7.94 -21.33 -9.06
N LEU A 287 8.21 -20.92 -10.28
CA LEU A 287 9.55 -20.72 -10.82
C LEU A 287 9.70 -19.25 -11.23
N THR A 288 10.65 -18.55 -10.61
CA THR A 288 11.03 -17.18 -10.97
C THR A 288 12.38 -17.22 -11.68
N PHE A 289 12.39 -16.88 -12.97
CA PHE A 289 13.61 -16.80 -13.76
C PHE A 289 14.17 -15.38 -13.71
N TYR A 290 15.49 -15.26 -13.59
CA TYR A 290 16.23 -14.00 -13.69
C TYR A 290 17.27 -14.10 -14.79
N ALA A 291 17.34 -13.09 -15.66
CA ALA A 291 18.42 -12.96 -16.64
C ALA A 291 19.44 -11.93 -16.16
N ALA A 292 20.70 -12.34 -15.99
CA ALA A 292 21.79 -11.42 -15.71
C ALA A 292 21.96 -10.37 -16.84
N GLU A 293 22.66 -9.28 -16.55
CA GLU A 293 22.94 -8.22 -17.53
C GLU A 293 23.66 -8.74 -18.78
N ASP A 294 24.54 -9.72 -18.61
CA ASP A 294 25.33 -10.35 -19.67
C ASP A 294 24.68 -11.64 -20.22
N ALA A 295 23.43 -11.94 -19.86
CA ALA A 295 22.75 -13.15 -20.30
C ALA A 295 22.68 -13.25 -21.84
N VAL A 296 22.89 -14.45 -22.36
CA VAL A 296 22.90 -14.72 -23.80
C VAL A 296 21.47 -14.67 -24.33
N ALA A 297 21.23 -13.83 -25.34
CA ALA A 297 19.91 -13.70 -25.96
C ALA A 297 19.51 -14.99 -26.72
N GLY A 298 18.21 -15.24 -26.81
CA GLY A 298 17.61 -16.39 -27.49
C GLY A 298 16.95 -17.38 -26.54
N ASP A 299 16.52 -18.52 -27.11
CA ASP A 299 15.77 -19.54 -26.39
C ASP A 299 16.70 -20.45 -25.57
N ARG A 300 16.27 -20.82 -24.37
CA ARG A 300 16.92 -21.76 -23.47
C ARG A 300 15.89 -22.70 -22.86
N ALA A 301 16.19 -24.00 -22.88
CA ALA A 301 15.31 -25.02 -22.31
C ALA A 301 15.78 -25.43 -20.91
N PHE A 302 14.83 -25.49 -19.99
CA PHE A 302 14.98 -26.05 -18.64
C PHE A 302 14.17 -27.33 -18.56
N THR A 303 14.83 -28.44 -18.24
CA THR A 303 14.17 -29.71 -18.00
C THR A 303 13.70 -29.76 -16.55
N VAL A 304 12.42 -30.05 -16.36
CA VAL A 304 11.81 -30.18 -15.03
C VAL A 304 11.42 -31.64 -14.82
N GLN A 305 12.02 -32.25 -13.79
CA GLN A 305 11.75 -33.63 -13.40
C GLN A 305 10.98 -33.65 -12.08
N VAL A 306 9.80 -34.26 -12.11
CA VAL A 306 9.02 -34.55 -10.91
C VAL A 306 9.34 -35.98 -10.48
N LYS A 307 9.78 -36.13 -9.24
CA LYS A 307 10.19 -37.42 -8.67
C LYS A 307 9.26 -37.84 -7.55
N ILE A 308 8.98 -39.14 -7.47
CA ILE A 308 8.30 -39.78 -6.33
C ILE A 308 9.25 -40.84 -5.77
N ASN A 309 9.51 -40.81 -4.46
CA ASN A 309 10.47 -41.71 -3.81
C ASN A 309 11.86 -41.70 -4.50
N GLY A 310 12.27 -40.54 -5.02
CA GLY A 310 13.53 -40.35 -5.75
C GLY A 310 13.53 -40.81 -7.21
N ASN A 311 12.48 -41.47 -7.70
CA ASN A 311 12.37 -41.90 -9.09
C ASN A 311 11.64 -40.86 -9.93
N ALA A 312 12.20 -40.48 -11.08
CA ALA A 312 11.53 -39.57 -12.02
C ALA A 312 10.27 -40.24 -12.60
N VAL A 313 9.12 -39.58 -12.40
CA VAL A 313 7.81 -40.07 -12.85
C VAL A 313 7.20 -39.17 -13.93
N ILE A 314 7.56 -37.89 -13.94
CA ILE A 314 7.15 -36.93 -14.98
C ILE A 314 8.38 -36.12 -15.38
N GLN A 315 8.51 -35.89 -16.69
CA GLN A 315 9.48 -34.98 -17.26
C GLN A 315 8.77 -34.02 -18.20
N THR A 316 8.99 -32.72 -18.00
CA THR A 316 8.47 -31.64 -18.86
C THR A 316 9.56 -30.59 -19.07
N ALA A 317 9.33 -29.61 -19.93
CA ALA A 317 10.26 -28.53 -20.23
C ALA A 317 9.63 -27.16 -19.98
N CYS A 318 10.46 -26.19 -19.61
CA CYS A 318 10.16 -24.77 -19.65
C CYS A 318 11.13 -24.09 -20.62
N HIS A 319 10.60 -23.39 -21.61
CA HIS A 319 11.37 -22.63 -22.60
C HIS A 319 11.39 -21.15 -22.21
N VAL A 320 12.60 -20.63 -22.04
CA VAL A 320 12.85 -19.26 -21.60
C VAL A 320 13.53 -18.50 -22.73
N LYS A 321 12.89 -17.45 -23.23
CA LYS A 321 13.43 -16.60 -24.29
C LYS A 321 13.99 -15.30 -23.73
N VAL A 322 15.30 -15.11 -23.88
CA VAL A 322 15.99 -13.89 -23.44
C VAL A 322 16.03 -12.86 -24.57
N ALA A 323 15.45 -11.68 -24.34
CA ALA A 323 15.50 -10.57 -25.29
C ALA A 323 16.91 -9.93 -25.33
N ASN A 324 17.28 -9.37 -26.48
CA ASN A 324 18.60 -8.78 -26.69
C ASN A 324 18.70 -7.32 -26.25
N PHE A 325 18.16 -7.00 -25.07
CA PHE A 325 18.30 -5.69 -24.42
C PHE A 325 18.22 -5.88 -22.89
N ALA A 326 18.66 -4.87 -22.15
CA ALA A 326 18.58 -4.84 -20.69
C ALA A 326 17.56 -3.79 -20.23
N MET A 327 16.81 -4.11 -19.18
CA MET A 327 15.85 -3.18 -18.56
C MET A 327 16.55 -1.96 -17.93
N GLY A 328 17.75 -2.16 -17.38
CA GLY A 328 18.46 -1.15 -16.62
C GLY A 328 17.88 -0.96 -15.22
N ALA A 329 18.24 0.15 -14.60
CA ALA A 329 17.79 0.49 -13.25
C ALA A 329 16.27 0.72 -13.18
N ASN A 330 15.70 0.43 -12.01
CA ASN A 330 14.31 0.77 -11.70
C ASN A 330 14.09 2.28 -11.79
N ARG A 331 12.93 2.68 -12.35
CA ARG A 331 12.52 4.07 -12.54
C ARG A 331 11.30 4.43 -11.70
N LEU A 332 10.67 3.46 -11.03
CA LEU A 332 9.53 3.72 -10.16
C LEU A 332 10.00 3.91 -8.72
N GLU A 333 9.85 5.12 -8.20
CA GLU A 333 10.23 5.45 -6.84
C GLU A 333 9.27 4.81 -5.83
N ASN A 334 9.73 4.57 -4.60
CA ASN A 334 8.86 3.97 -3.60
C ASN A 334 9.21 4.37 -2.15
N MET A 335 8.21 4.26 -1.27
CA MET A 335 8.39 4.25 0.18
C MET A 335 7.47 3.20 0.80
N ILE A 336 8.00 2.35 1.66
CA ILE A 336 7.34 1.14 2.13
C ILE A 336 7.55 0.97 3.63
N GLY A 337 6.44 0.93 4.37
CA GLY A 337 6.47 0.70 5.81
C GLY A 337 7.02 -0.68 6.16
N MET A 338 7.89 -0.71 7.15
CA MET A 338 8.60 -1.88 7.65
C MET A 338 8.51 -1.93 9.17
N ARG A 339 7.71 -2.87 9.68
CA ARG A 339 7.56 -3.07 11.14
C ARG A 339 8.71 -3.86 11.72
N PHE A 340 9.86 -3.20 11.85
CA PHE A 340 11.02 -3.76 12.55
C PHE A 340 10.71 -4.26 13.96
N SER A 341 9.70 -3.70 14.64
CA SER A 341 9.21 -4.21 15.93
C SER A 341 8.68 -5.65 15.83
N SER A 342 7.90 -5.95 14.79
CA SER A 342 7.32 -7.28 14.56
C SER A 342 8.40 -8.29 14.17
N MET A 343 9.39 -7.84 13.40
CA MET A 343 10.58 -8.64 13.07
C MET A 343 11.43 -8.99 14.30
N ARG A 344 11.73 -8.01 15.17
CA ARG A 344 12.44 -8.25 16.45
C ARG A 344 11.68 -9.18 17.38
N GLN A 345 10.35 -9.07 17.39
CA GLN A 345 9.51 -9.94 18.21
C GLN A 345 9.58 -11.38 17.73
N PHE A 346 9.57 -11.62 16.42
CA PHE A 346 9.58 -12.97 15.85
C PHE A 346 10.95 -13.65 15.87
N TYR A 347 11.99 -12.97 15.40
CA TYR A 347 13.34 -13.54 15.29
C TYR A 347 14.19 -13.32 16.55
N GLY A 348 13.77 -12.45 17.46
CA GLY A 348 14.59 -12.02 18.58
C GLY A 348 15.58 -10.91 18.20
N ASN A 349 16.19 -10.31 19.23
CA ASN A 349 17.10 -9.17 19.04
C ASN A 349 18.46 -9.56 18.43
N ASP A 350 18.95 -10.77 18.71
CA ASP A 350 20.26 -11.24 18.24
C ASP A 350 20.25 -11.44 16.71
N ASP A 351 19.13 -11.93 16.18
CA ASP A 351 18.90 -12.21 14.77
C ASP A 351 18.24 -11.05 14.00
N TYR A 352 17.93 -9.94 14.67
CA TYR A 352 17.28 -8.78 14.06
C TYR A 352 18.07 -8.19 12.89
N LYS A 353 19.41 -8.07 13.03
CA LYS A 353 20.23 -7.50 11.96
C LYS A 353 20.20 -8.39 10.71
N LYS A 354 20.26 -9.71 10.90
CA LYS A 354 20.21 -10.70 9.82
C LYS A 354 18.84 -10.68 9.13
N SER A 355 17.75 -10.76 9.89
CA SER A 355 16.39 -10.71 9.34
C SER A 355 16.08 -9.40 8.62
N ARG A 356 16.54 -8.25 9.16
CA ARG A 356 16.39 -6.94 8.50
C ARG A 356 17.11 -6.92 7.15
N ARG A 357 18.37 -7.36 7.10
CA ARG A 357 19.13 -7.42 5.84
C ARG A 357 18.52 -8.37 4.83
N ASN A 358 18.03 -9.54 5.26
CA ASN A 358 17.35 -10.47 4.38
C ASN A 358 16.08 -9.88 3.77
N LEU A 359 15.24 -9.19 4.55
CA LEU A 359 14.10 -8.45 3.99
C LEU A 359 14.55 -7.36 3.01
N MET A 360 15.60 -6.60 3.33
CA MET A 360 16.10 -5.56 2.41
C MET A 360 16.58 -6.15 1.08
N LEU A 361 17.26 -7.31 1.08
CA LEU A 361 17.63 -8.02 -0.15
C LEU A 361 16.39 -8.40 -0.97
N GLU A 362 15.40 -9.01 -0.31
CA GLU A 362 14.15 -9.38 -0.98
C GLU A 362 13.47 -8.16 -1.61
N LEU A 363 13.38 -7.02 -0.92
CA LEU A 363 12.81 -5.79 -1.48
C LEU A 363 13.60 -5.29 -2.70
N LEU A 364 14.93 -5.26 -2.62
CA LEU A 364 15.79 -4.81 -3.73
C LEU A 364 15.66 -5.74 -4.95
N GLU A 365 15.56 -7.05 -4.74
CA GLU A 365 15.31 -8.02 -5.80
C GLU A 365 13.94 -7.85 -6.47
N HIS A 366 12.96 -7.28 -5.76
CA HIS A 366 11.62 -6.98 -6.26
C HIS A 366 11.48 -5.53 -6.77
N GLN A 367 12.59 -4.87 -7.10
CA GLN A 367 12.61 -3.48 -7.61
C GLN A 367 12.06 -2.46 -6.59
N MET A 368 12.19 -2.72 -5.29
CA MET A 368 11.72 -1.84 -4.22
C MET A 368 12.88 -1.38 -3.33
N ASN A 369 13.09 -0.06 -3.23
CA ASN A 369 14.02 0.48 -2.23
C ASN A 369 13.45 0.26 -0.81
N PRO A 370 14.23 -0.28 0.14
CA PRO A 370 13.78 -0.46 1.51
C PRO A 370 13.76 0.88 2.27
N LEU A 371 12.74 1.70 2.05
CA LEU A 371 12.57 3.00 2.70
C LEU A 371 11.36 3.00 3.62
N ASP A 372 11.55 2.83 4.93
CA ASP A 372 10.46 2.98 5.90
C ASP A 372 9.96 4.43 5.98
N LEU A 373 8.67 4.63 6.23
CA LEU A 373 8.06 5.96 6.36
C LEU A 373 8.53 6.70 7.62
N TYR A 374 8.66 6.00 8.73
CA TYR A 374 8.72 6.58 10.07
C TYR A 374 10.12 6.59 10.65
N VAL A 375 10.98 5.65 10.26
CA VAL A 375 12.36 5.55 10.76
C VAL A 375 13.39 5.78 9.67
N GLN A 376 14.56 6.28 10.07
CA GLN A 376 15.69 6.42 9.14
C GLN A 376 16.05 5.05 8.56
N THR A 377 16.02 4.95 7.23
CA THR A 377 16.25 3.67 6.55
C THR A 377 17.07 3.86 5.27
N PRO A 378 18.09 3.01 5.03
CA PRO A 378 18.60 2.00 5.95
C PRO A 378 19.25 2.62 7.20
N PRO A 379 19.33 1.86 8.32
CA PRO A 379 20.13 2.26 9.48
C PRO A 379 21.58 2.49 9.10
N GLU A 380 22.28 3.37 9.83
CA GLU A 380 23.63 3.83 9.45
C GLU A 380 24.61 2.68 9.20
N GLU A 381 24.54 1.62 10.01
CA GLU A 381 25.41 0.45 9.92
C GLU A 381 25.17 -0.44 8.69
N ASP A 382 24.09 -0.20 7.94
CA ASP A 382 23.68 -0.99 6.78
C ASP A 382 23.72 -0.18 5.46
N VAL A 383 23.98 1.13 5.50
CA VAL A 383 23.95 1.98 4.29
C VAL A 383 24.91 1.46 3.20
N GLU A 384 26.20 1.28 3.53
CA GLU A 384 27.20 0.84 2.55
C GLU A 384 26.86 -0.54 1.98
N TRP A 385 26.47 -1.48 2.85
CA TRP A 385 26.04 -2.82 2.45
C TRP A 385 24.80 -2.76 1.54
N ALA A 386 23.82 -1.90 1.83
CA ALA A 386 22.62 -1.77 1.01
C ALA A 386 22.94 -1.16 -0.37
N LEU A 387 23.86 -0.20 -0.45
CA LEU A 387 24.34 0.37 -1.72
C LEU A 387 25.02 -0.68 -2.60
N GLU A 388 25.85 -1.54 -2.00
CA GLU A 388 26.49 -2.68 -2.70
C GLU A 388 25.45 -3.67 -3.27
N ASN A 389 24.24 -3.69 -2.71
CA ASN A 389 23.15 -4.57 -3.14
C ASN A 389 22.06 -3.85 -3.98
N GLY A 390 22.33 -2.62 -4.45
CA GLY A 390 21.46 -1.93 -5.41
C GLY A 390 20.54 -0.87 -4.83
N LEU A 391 20.71 -0.46 -3.57
CA LEU A 391 19.98 0.69 -3.01
C LEU A 391 20.26 1.97 -3.81
N SER A 392 19.21 2.73 -4.10
CA SER A 392 19.29 4.00 -4.86
C SER A 392 18.74 5.22 -4.10
N ALA A 393 18.22 5.01 -2.90
CA ALA A 393 17.60 6.06 -2.09
C ALA A 393 17.74 5.82 -0.58
N ILE A 394 17.53 6.86 0.22
CA ILE A 394 17.53 6.82 1.69
C ILE A 394 16.37 7.68 2.21
N ASN A 395 15.70 7.26 3.29
CA ASN A 395 14.77 8.13 4.03
C ASN A 395 15.39 8.54 5.38
N LEU A 396 15.28 9.82 5.73
CA LEU A 396 15.70 10.34 7.04
C LEU A 396 14.69 10.01 8.16
N GLY A 397 13.48 9.57 7.80
CA GLY A 397 12.41 9.13 8.70
C GLY A 397 11.14 9.99 8.60
N GLY A 398 10.23 9.82 9.55
CA GLY A 398 8.89 10.42 9.56
C GLY A 398 8.79 11.67 10.43
N SER A 399 9.70 12.63 10.26
CA SER A 399 9.81 13.81 11.14
C SER A 399 9.52 15.15 10.45
N LEU A 400 8.98 15.17 9.24
CA LEU A 400 8.63 16.42 8.56
C LEU A 400 7.65 17.27 9.40
N ASN A 401 6.66 16.65 10.04
CA ASN A 401 5.69 17.35 10.89
C ASN A 401 6.32 18.04 12.11
N ALA A 402 7.47 17.56 12.60
CA ALA A 402 8.14 18.16 13.74
C ALA A 402 8.87 19.47 13.38
N LEU A 403 9.04 19.76 12.09
CA LEU A 403 9.56 21.04 11.59
C LEU A 403 8.48 22.14 11.48
N ALA A 404 7.23 21.84 11.81
CA ALA A 404 6.14 22.80 11.77
C ALA A 404 6.14 23.74 12.98
N TYR A 405 5.59 24.95 12.78
CA TYR A 405 5.24 25.83 13.89
C TYR A 405 3.91 25.41 14.53
N PRO A 406 3.73 25.64 15.85
CA PRO A 406 2.40 25.60 16.45
C PRO A 406 1.50 26.67 15.81
N ASP A 407 0.22 26.32 15.60
CA ASP A 407 -0.78 27.25 15.05
C ASP A 407 -1.51 28.02 16.16
N ASN A 408 -1.79 29.31 15.92
CA ASN A 408 -2.45 30.18 16.89
C ASN A 408 -3.81 29.67 17.37
N ASN A 409 -4.50 28.81 16.62
CA ASN A 409 -5.76 28.22 17.08
C ASN A 409 -5.57 27.33 18.32
N MET A 410 -4.36 26.86 18.63
CA MET A 410 -4.12 26.12 19.86
C MET A 410 -4.37 26.96 21.12
N LEU A 411 -4.13 28.28 21.03
CA LEU A 411 -4.20 29.21 22.17
C LEU A 411 -5.60 29.27 22.76
N LYS A 412 -6.65 29.04 21.94
CA LYS A 412 -8.05 29.03 22.39
C LYS A 412 -8.35 27.97 23.44
N PHE A 413 -7.50 26.94 23.55
CA PHE A 413 -7.64 25.82 24.47
C PHE A 413 -6.76 25.91 25.73
N ILE A 414 -5.95 26.96 25.84
CA ILE A 414 -5.03 27.13 26.96
C ILE A 414 -5.70 28.00 28.03
N ARG A 415 -5.56 27.58 29.29
CA ARG A 415 -6.09 28.28 30.45
C ARG A 415 -5.01 28.38 31.53
N LEU A 416 -5.06 29.44 32.31
CA LEU A 416 -4.21 29.65 33.48
C LEU A 416 -5.05 29.41 34.74
N TYR A 417 -4.45 28.77 35.73
CA TYR A 417 -5.04 28.58 37.04
C TYR A 417 -4.04 28.92 38.15
N GLY A 418 -4.54 29.39 39.28
CA GLY A 418 -3.78 29.68 40.49
C GLY A 418 -4.17 28.77 41.64
N SER A 419 -3.22 28.48 42.54
CA SER A 419 -3.47 27.73 43.77
C SER A 419 -2.57 28.18 44.91
N THR A 420 -3.10 28.17 46.13
CA THR A 420 -2.35 28.43 47.37
C THR A 420 -1.68 27.16 47.92
N ASP A 421 -2.30 26.00 47.69
CA ASP A 421 -1.94 24.73 48.33
C ASP A 421 -1.45 23.65 47.36
N GLY A 422 -1.54 23.90 46.05
CA GLY A 422 -1.18 22.96 44.99
C GLY A 422 -2.18 21.82 44.81
N LYS A 423 -3.30 21.83 45.54
CA LYS A 423 -4.35 20.80 45.51
C LYS A 423 -5.63 21.28 44.85
N THR A 424 -6.01 22.53 45.12
CA THR A 424 -7.21 23.14 44.53
C THR A 424 -6.81 24.33 43.69
N PHE A 425 -7.20 24.32 42.42
CA PHE A 425 -6.87 25.35 41.44
C PHE A 425 -8.11 26.17 41.07
N VAL A 426 -7.94 27.48 40.95
CA VAL A 426 -8.98 28.42 40.50
C VAL A 426 -8.55 29.09 39.19
N PRO A 427 -9.47 29.35 38.25
CA PRO A 427 -9.14 30.04 37.01
C PRO A 427 -8.52 31.42 37.26
N VAL A 428 -7.58 31.80 36.40
CA VAL A 428 -6.99 33.15 36.36
C VAL A 428 -7.07 33.64 34.92
N GLU A 429 -7.74 34.76 34.71
CA GLU A 429 -7.84 35.36 33.37
C GLU A 429 -6.45 35.76 32.86
N ALA A 430 -6.11 35.40 31.62
CA ALA A 430 -4.80 35.65 31.04
C ALA A 430 -4.86 35.80 29.51
N ASP A 431 -3.90 36.56 28.98
CA ASP A 431 -3.59 36.61 27.56
C ASP A 431 -2.57 35.54 27.18
N PHE A 432 -2.75 34.94 26.00
CA PHE A 432 -1.87 33.91 25.47
C PHE A 432 -1.38 34.30 24.08
N SER A 433 -0.06 34.20 23.85
CA SER A 433 0.52 34.42 22.52
C SER A 433 1.67 33.45 22.25
N LEU A 434 1.87 33.12 20.97
CA LEU A 434 3.05 32.42 20.49
C LEU A 434 4.03 33.46 19.94
N GLN A 435 5.27 33.46 20.44
CA GLN A 435 6.29 34.43 20.04
C GLN A 435 7.54 33.70 19.52
N PRO A 436 8.04 34.03 18.31
CA PRO A 436 9.29 33.46 17.82
C PRO A 436 10.44 33.87 18.73
N ARG A 437 11.30 32.90 19.09
CA ARG A 437 12.46 33.17 19.94
C ARG A 437 13.46 34.10 19.27
N ASN A 438 13.65 33.95 17.96
CA ASN A 438 14.47 34.81 17.12
C ASN A 438 13.71 35.08 15.80
N PRO A 439 13.12 36.27 15.61
CA PRO A 439 12.39 36.60 14.38
C PRO A 439 13.23 36.60 13.10
N GLU A 440 14.55 36.75 13.20
CA GLU A 440 15.46 36.82 12.05
C GLU A 440 15.91 35.46 11.54
N GLN A 441 15.60 34.37 12.27
CA GLN A 441 16.04 33.02 11.96
C GLN A 441 14.93 32.01 12.21
N ILE A 442 15.07 30.83 11.62
CA ILE A 442 14.20 29.70 11.94
C ILE A 442 14.40 29.35 13.41
N SER A 443 13.38 29.59 14.23
CA SER A 443 13.43 29.36 15.67
C SER A 443 12.08 28.95 16.23
N ASP A 444 12.10 28.22 17.35
CA ASP A 444 10.88 27.83 18.05
C ASP A 444 10.02 29.03 18.45
N HIS A 445 8.71 28.81 18.46
CA HIS A 445 7.74 29.75 19.01
C HIS A 445 7.43 29.37 20.46
N ASP A 446 7.77 30.25 21.38
CA ASP A 446 7.53 30.07 22.81
C ASP A 446 6.13 30.58 23.19
N LEU A 447 5.51 29.95 24.19
CA LEU A 447 4.19 30.35 24.69
C LEU A 447 4.37 31.40 25.77
N ILE A 448 3.80 32.57 25.55
CA ILE A 448 3.77 33.67 26.50
C ILE A 448 2.37 33.74 27.13
N ILE A 449 2.36 33.81 28.46
CA ILE A 449 1.14 33.94 29.26
C ILE A 449 1.25 35.20 30.11
N GLU A 450 0.27 36.09 29.98
CA GLU A 450 0.22 37.38 30.68
C GLU A 450 -1.07 37.45 31.50
N PRO A 451 -1.02 37.22 32.83
CA PRO A 451 -2.19 37.30 33.68
C PRO A 451 -2.82 38.69 33.65
N ARG A 452 -4.14 38.75 33.43
CA ARG A 452 -4.95 39.98 33.51
C ARG A 452 -5.39 40.28 34.95
N GLU A 453 -5.44 39.24 35.77
CA GLU A 453 -5.76 39.32 37.19
C GLU A 453 -4.50 39.21 38.06
N SER A 454 -4.60 39.67 39.31
CA SER A 454 -3.51 39.57 40.29
C SER A 454 -3.21 38.11 40.61
N THR A 455 -1.93 37.74 40.56
CA THR A 455 -1.44 36.39 40.92
C THR A 455 -0.78 36.35 42.30
N ALA A 456 -0.65 37.50 42.98
CA ALA A 456 0.01 37.64 44.27
C ALA A 456 -0.47 36.70 45.38
N ALA A 457 -1.71 36.20 45.29
CA ALA A 457 -2.27 35.25 46.26
C ALA A 457 -1.81 33.80 46.04
N PHE A 458 -1.26 33.45 44.87
CA PHE A 458 -1.00 32.07 44.49
C PHE A 458 0.47 31.71 44.63
N ARG A 459 0.73 30.58 45.30
CA ARG A 459 2.06 29.95 45.32
C ARG A 459 2.29 29.10 44.07
N TYR A 460 1.23 28.48 43.55
CA TYR A 460 1.30 27.62 42.38
C TYR A 460 0.54 28.25 41.22
N LEU A 461 1.14 28.24 40.04
CA LEU A 461 0.48 28.59 38.78
C LEU A 461 0.45 27.36 37.88
N LYS A 462 -0.67 27.12 37.22
CA LYS A 462 -0.90 25.97 36.34
C LYS A 462 -1.33 26.44 34.97
N VAL A 463 -0.52 26.15 33.96
CA VAL A 463 -0.86 26.36 32.55
C VAL A 463 -1.40 25.04 32.02
N HIS A 464 -2.66 25.02 31.61
CA HIS A 464 -3.37 23.80 31.24
C HIS A 464 -3.93 23.90 29.82
N ASN A 465 -3.78 22.82 29.05
CA ASN A 465 -4.37 22.64 27.73
C ASN A 465 -5.63 21.76 27.86
N ALA A 466 -6.80 22.39 27.83
CA ALA A 466 -7.90 22.04 28.74
C ALA A 466 -9.21 21.55 28.12
N GLU A 467 -9.41 21.63 26.81
CA GLU A 467 -10.75 21.49 26.25
C GLU A 467 -10.92 20.23 25.37
N THR A 468 -12.12 19.67 25.42
CA THR A 468 -12.53 18.55 24.57
C THR A 468 -12.56 19.02 23.12
N ARG A 469 -11.76 18.36 22.27
CA ARG A 469 -11.66 18.66 20.85
C ARG A 469 -12.63 17.81 20.04
N GLY A 470 -13.33 18.41 19.09
CA GLY A 470 -14.07 17.67 18.08
C GLY A 470 -13.13 16.80 17.25
N TRP A 471 -13.66 15.83 16.50
CA TRP A 471 -12.86 14.93 15.67
C TRP A 471 -11.96 15.70 14.67
N TYR A 472 -12.46 16.82 14.13
CA TYR A 472 -11.75 17.68 13.18
C TYR A 472 -10.64 18.53 13.85
N ASP A 473 -10.70 18.74 15.16
CA ASP A 473 -9.67 19.46 15.93
C ASP A 473 -8.60 18.50 16.51
N ARG A 474 -8.75 17.19 16.31
CA ARG A 474 -7.74 16.20 16.72
C ARG A 474 -6.46 16.42 15.93
N CYS A 475 -5.34 16.43 16.64
CA CYS A 475 -4.02 16.53 16.06
C CYS A 475 -3.19 15.32 16.50
N PRO A 476 -2.74 14.45 15.58
CA PRO A 476 -1.90 13.31 15.92
C PRO A 476 -0.46 13.73 16.28
N TYR A 477 -0.08 14.99 16.03
CA TYR A 477 1.26 15.52 16.24
C TYR A 477 1.29 16.54 17.38
N ALA A 478 2.46 16.66 18.00
CA ALA A 478 2.81 17.76 18.89
C ALA A 478 3.66 18.77 18.11
N PHE A 479 3.32 20.04 18.19
CA PHE A 479 4.09 21.14 17.61
C PHE A 479 4.71 22.04 18.71
N PHE A 480 4.33 21.80 19.97
CA PHE A 480 4.89 22.43 21.14
C PHE A 480 5.43 21.35 22.09
N VAL A 481 6.74 21.14 22.07
CA VAL A 481 7.42 20.14 22.90
C VAL A 481 8.45 20.83 23.78
N MET A 482 8.28 20.67 25.09
CA MET A 482 9.23 21.16 26.09
C MET A 482 10.24 20.06 26.41
N TYR A 483 11.45 20.44 26.82
CA TYR A 483 12.50 19.50 27.21
C TYR A 483 13.03 19.83 28.62
N PRO A 484 12.30 19.43 29.69
CA PRO A 484 12.64 19.80 31.06
C PRO A 484 14.03 19.31 31.49
N GLY A 485 14.47 18.16 30.96
CA GLY A 485 15.81 17.61 31.22
C GLY A 485 16.97 18.50 30.73
N LEU A 486 16.73 19.47 29.84
CA LEU A 486 17.74 20.46 29.40
C LEU A 486 17.79 21.70 30.30
N GLY A 487 16.87 21.83 31.26
CA GLY A 487 16.72 22.99 32.12
C GLY A 487 16.09 24.20 31.40
N LYS A 488 15.71 25.22 32.20
CA LYS A 488 15.16 26.51 31.74
C LYS A 488 13.92 26.36 30.82
N ALA A 489 13.09 25.36 31.10
CA ALA A 489 11.87 25.11 30.33
C ALA A 489 10.73 26.11 30.65
N VAL A 490 10.83 26.78 31.80
CA VAL A 490 9.90 27.82 32.24
C VAL A 490 10.68 29.04 32.69
N GLU A 491 10.16 30.22 32.37
CA GLU A 491 10.65 31.51 32.82
C GLU A 491 9.47 32.30 33.41
N ALA A 492 9.68 32.91 34.57
CA ALA A 492 8.67 33.70 35.27
C ALA A 492 9.21 35.12 35.50
N SER A 493 8.43 36.13 35.13
CA SER A 493 8.75 37.54 35.34
C SER A 493 7.81 38.12 36.40
N PRO A 494 8.33 38.46 37.59
CA PRO A 494 7.54 39.07 38.65
C PRO A 494 7.21 40.54 38.33
N ALA A 495 6.28 41.13 39.07
CA ALA A 495 6.01 42.58 38.99
C ALA A 495 7.17 43.45 39.52
N ALA A 496 7.98 42.90 40.43
CA ALA A 496 9.17 43.53 40.98
C ALA A 496 10.29 42.47 41.11
N GLY A 497 11.48 42.79 40.58
CA GLY A 497 12.63 41.87 40.58
C GLY A 497 13.03 41.41 39.17
N GLU A 498 14.06 40.56 39.12
CA GLU A 498 14.56 39.99 37.87
C GLU A 498 13.74 38.76 37.46
N THR A 499 13.61 38.56 36.16
CA THR A 499 13.07 37.33 35.58
C THR A 499 13.89 36.12 36.01
N PHE A 500 13.23 35.02 36.39
CA PHE A 500 13.88 33.84 36.94
C PHE A 500 13.32 32.53 36.35
N HIS A 501 14.05 31.44 36.52
CA HIS A 501 13.60 30.09 36.18
C HIS A 501 13.12 29.39 37.45
N PRO A 502 11.84 28.96 37.53
CA PRO A 502 11.34 28.26 38.70
C PRO A 502 12.09 26.94 38.95
N ASP A 503 12.55 26.72 40.18
CA ASP A 503 13.29 25.51 40.56
C ASP A 503 12.43 24.24 40.59
N THR A 504 11.10 24.40 40.63
CA THR A 504 10.17 23.29 40.78
C THR A 504 8.99 23.47 39.84
N VAL A 505 8.99 22.65 38.79
CA VAL A 505 7.95 22.61 37.76
C VAL A 505 7.48 21.17 37.63
N PHE A 506 6.18 20.93 37.61
CA PHE A 506 5.57 19.62 37.44
C PHE A 506 4.90 19.54 36.08
N TYR A 507 4.99 18.38 35.44
CA TYR A 507 4.48 18.12 34.10
C TYR A 507 3.50 16.97 34.17
N LEU A 508 2.22 17.25 33.92
CA LEU A 508 1.14 16.29 34.12
C LEU A 508 0.42 16.00 32.80
N GLN A 509 0.34 14.73 32.43
CA GLN A 509 -0.37 14.23 31.25
C GLN A 509 -0.76 12.74 31.46
N PRO A 510 -2.06 12.34 31.45
CA PRO A 510 -3.22 13.21 31.41
C PRO A 510 -3.47 13.98 32.72
N ASP A 511 -3.97 15.20 32.54
CA ASP A 511 -4.62 15.99 33.58
C ASP A 511 -6.11 16.17 33.25
N GLU A 512 -6.94 15.26 33.75
CA GLU A 512 -8.37 15.22 33.38
C GLU A 512 -9.19 16.33 34.05
N ASN A 513 -8.75 16.84 35.20
CA ASN A 513 -9.46 17.88 35.95
C ASN A 513 -8.54 19.08 36.24
N PRO A 514 -8.66 20.18 35.49
CA PRO A 514 -7.84 21.37 35.72
C PRO A 514 -7.90 21.93 37.13
N LEU A 515 -9.02 21.74 37.85
CA LEU A 515 -9.28 22.34 39.15
C LEU A 515 -8.64 21.56 40.30
N LEU A 516 -8.12 20.36 40.04
CA LEU A 516 -7.48 19.52 41.04
C LEU A 516 -5.99 19.33 40.73
N GLY A 517 -5.18 19.34 41.78
CA GLY A 517 -3.79 18.92 41.74
C GLY A 517 -3.63 17.42 42.03
N LYS A 518 -2.42 16.92 41.83
CA LYS A 518 -1.98 15.59 42.31
C LYS A 518 -0.83 15.81 43.29
N THR A 519 -0.56 14.84 44.16
CA THR A 519 0.62 14.90 45.04
C THR A 519 1.86 14.63 44.18
N PHE A 520 2.81 15.58 44.13
CA PHE A 520 3.98 15.51 43.24
C PHE A 520 5.26 15.03 43.94
N ASP A 521 5.14 14.43 45.13
CA ASP A 521 6.29 13.99 45.93
C ASP A 521 7.02 12.83 45.22
N GLY A 522 8.27 13.08 44.83
CA GLY A 522 9.15 12.07 44.24
C GLY A 522 9.05 11.87 42.73
N GLU A 523 8.26 12.69 42.00
CA GLU A 523 8.18 12.61 40.55
C GLU A 523 9.46 13.13 39.87
N LYS A 524 10.02 12.33 38.96
CA LYS A 524 11.18 12.73 38.14
C LYS A 524 10.74 13.60 36.97
N GLN A 525 11.52 14.64 36.69
CA GLN A 525 11.35 15.48 35.50
C GLN A 525 11.38 14.61 34.22
N PRO A 526 10.40 14.73 33.32
CA PRO A 526 10.46 14.00 32.06
C PRO A 526 11.58 14.58 31.17
N SER A 527 12.16 13.74 30.32
CA SER A 527 13.17 14.18 29.34
C SER A 527 12.57 15.12 28.29
N SER A 528 11.32 14.86 27.89
CA SER A 528 10.52 15.67 26.98
C SER A 528 9.05 15.66 27.38
N PHE A 529 8.30 16.69 27.02
CA PHE A 529 6.89 16.86 27.35
C PHE A 529 6.13 17.52 26.20
N ALA A 530 5.20 16.78 25.60
CA ALA A 530 4.39 17.24 24.48
C ALA A 530 3.14 17.99 24.99
N PHE A 531 3.22 19.32 25.03
CA PHE A 531 2.21 20.18 25.66
C PHE A 531 0.90 20.26 24.86
N ASP A 532 0.99 20.27 23.53
CA ASP A 532 -0.14 20.49 22.62
C ASP A 532 -0.68 19.20 21.97
N SER A 533 -0.09 18.05 22.29
CA SER A 533 -0.51 16.74 21.79
C SER A 533 -1.91 16.38 22.29
N LEU A 534 -2.89 16.33 21.40
CA LEU A 534 -4.26 15.94 21.72
C LEU A 534 -4.79 14.97 20.64
N ARG A 535 -4.23 13.75 20.67
CA ARG A 535 -4.63 12.63 19.79
C ARG A 535 -6.03 12.11 20.12
N ASN A 536 -6.45 12.23 21.39
CA ASN A 536 -7.75 11.85 21.92
C ASN A 536 -8.06 12.67 23.19
N GLU A 537 -9.21 12.41 23.83
CA GLU A 537 -9.64 13.11 25.06
C GLU A 537 -8.76 12.80 26.29
N SER A 538 -7.86 11.81 26.21
CA SER A 538 -7.00 11.36 27.31
C SER A 538 -5.59 11.99 27.32
N ASN A 539 -5.36 13.10 26.60
CA ASN A 539 -4.02 13.71 26.49
C ASN A 539 -3.93 15.16 27.01
N ARG A 540 -4.90 15.61 27.83
CA ARG A 540 -4.86 16.94 28.46
C ARG A 540 -3.57 17.12 29.27
N SER A 541 -2.93 18.27 29.11
CA SER A 541 -1.56 18.49 29.59
C SER A 541 -1.49 19.72 30.47
N SER A 542 -0.72 19.65 31.55
CA SER A 542 -0.52 20.76 32.48
C SER A 542 0.95 20.94 32.83
N VAL A 543 1.36 22.20 32.90
CA VAL A 543 2.62 22.63 33.49
C VAL A 543 2.31 23.40 34.76
N ILE A 544 2.72 22.85 35.91
CA ILE A 544 2.45 23.43 37.23
C ILE A 544 3.75 23.97 37.80
N ILE A 545 3.76 25.22 38.20
CA ILE A 545 4.93 25.98 38.61
C ILE A 545 4.80 26.28 40.09
N ASP A 546 5.70 25.76 40.92
CA ASP A 546 5.81 26.12 42.35
C ASP A 546 6.74 27.33 42.49
N LEU A 547 6.16 28.49 42.78
CA LEU A 547 6.89 29.74 42.98
C LEU A 547 7.62 29.81 44.33
N LYS A 548 7.53 28.75 45.16
CA LYS A 548 8.00 28.63 46.56
C LYS A 548 7.23 29.52 47.54
N ASN A 549 6.99 30.77 47.17
CA ASN A 549 6.21 31.74 47.90
C ASN A 549 5.21 32.40 46.97
N ALA A 550 4.06 32.81 47.52
CA ALA A 550 3.08 33.56 46.76
C ALA A 550 3.66 34.93 46.36
N GLN A 551 3.58 35.28 45.07
CA GLN A 551 4.15 36.50 44.52
C GLN A 551 3.43 36.89 43.22
N GLU A 552 3.46 38.18 42.88
CA GLU A 552 2.85 38.70 41.66
C GLU A 552 3.72 38.36 40.44
N ILE A 553 3.21 37.49 39.57
CA ILE A 553 3.77 37.16 38.25
C ILE A 553 3.01 37.91 37.17
N ARG A 554 3.73 38.68 36.35
CA ARG A 554 3.19 39.44 35.21
C ARG A 554 3.33 38.72 33.89
N ARG A 555 4.30 37.80 33.79
CA ARG A 555 4.54 37.03 32.58
C ARG A 555 5.10 35.66 32.92
N LEU A 556 4.55 34.63 32.31
CA LEU A 556 5.15 33.31 32.21
C LEU A 556 5.54 33.07 30.76
N ARG A 557 6.68 32.39 30.56
CA ARG A 557 7.12 31.88 29.27
C ARG A 557 7.38 30.39 29.40
N LEU A 558 6.63 29.59 28.65
CA LEU A 558 6.96 28.19 28.43
C LEU A 558 7.83 28.09 27.17
N VAL A 559 8.97 27.40 27.28
CA VAL A 559 9.99 27.32 26.22
C VAL A 559 9.76 26.08 25.36
N ASN A 560 9.43 26.29 24.08
CA ASN A 560 9.30 25.21 23.10
C ASN A 560 10.67 24.85 22.52
N ARG A 561 11.02 23.58 22.34
CA ARG A 561 12.27 23.19 21.67
C ARG A 561 12.05 22.10 20.62
N SER A 562 10.84 21.99 20.10
CA SER A 562 10.53 21.02 19.05
C SER A 562 11.43 21.20 17.82
N LEU A 563 11.51 22.43 17.31
CA LEU A 563 12.24 22.76 16.09
C LEU A 563 13.77 22.70 16.31
N GLU A 564 14.26 23.26 17.43
CA GLU A 564 15.67 23.19 17.83
C GLU A 564 16.19 21.75 17.85
N ILE A 565 15.48 20.84 18.51
CA ILE A 565 15.95 19.46 18.69
C ILE A 565 15.86 18.66 17.39
N VAL A 566 14.75 18.77 16.65
CA VAL A 566 14.59 17.99 15.41
C VAL A 566 15.49 18.49 14.30
N SER A 567 15.69 19.81 14.17
CA SER A 567 16.55 20.39 13.12
C SER A 567 17.99 19.92 13.28
N LYS A 568 18.55 19.99 14.50
CA LYS A 568 19.88 19.47 14.81
C LYS A 568 19.99 17.98 14.46
N SER A 569 19.03 17.17 14.91
CA SER A 569 19.03 15.73 14.64
C SER A 569 18.96 15.39 13.15
N LEU A 570 18.12 16.10 12.38
CA LEU A 570 17.98 15.85 10.94
C LEU A 570 19.20 16.32 10.15
N GLN A 571 19.84 17.43 10.54
CA GLN A 571 21.07 17.90 9.91
C GLN A 571 22.24 16.95 10.16
N GLU A 572 22.39 16.45 11.39
CA GLU A 572 23.39 15.43 11.73
C GLU A 572 23.17 14.16 10.90
N ARG A 573 21.92 13.65 10.84
CA ARG A 573 21.56 12.50 10.00
C ARG A 573 21.86 12.74 8.53
N LEU A 574 21.49 13.90 7.98
CA LEU A 574 21.74 14.25 6.58
C LEU A 574 23.23 14.25 6.24
N VAL A 575 24.08 14.84 7.10
CA VAL A 575 25.53 14.85 6.92
C VAL A 575 26.07 13.42 6.91
N THR A 576 25.65 12.59 7.86
CA THR A 576 26.07 11.18 7.94
C THR A 576 25.63 10.39 6.71
N MET A 577 24.36 10.50 6.30
CA MET A 577 23.83 9.78 5.13
C MET A 577 24.51 10.20 3.84
N ARG A 578 24.80 11.49 3.64
CA ARG A 578 25.57 11.98 2.47
C ARG A 578 26.99 11.42 2.43
N LYS A 579 27.64 11.35 3.59
CA LYS A 579 28.99 10.77 3.69
C LYS A 579 28.98 9.29 3.32
N LEU A 580 28.09 8.49 3.92
CA LEU A 580 28.00 7.04 3.68
C LEU A 580 27.59 6.73 2.24
N SER A 581 26.65 7.49 1.68
CA SER A 581 26.21 7.33 0.29
C SER A 581 27.11 7.97 -0.76
N LYS A 582 28.16 8.70 -0.33
CA LYS A 582 29.03 9.50 -1.22
C LYS A 582 28.25 10.50 -2.10
N GLY A 583 27.07 10.91 -1.65
CA GLY A 583 26.16 11.80 -2.39
C GLY A 583 25.53 11.19 -3.64
N ALA A 584 25.57 9.87 -3.81
CA ALA A 584 25.13 9.19 -5.03
C ALA A 584 23.65 8.78 -5.05
N VAL A 585 22.89 9.08 -3.99
CA VAL A 585 21.49 8.63 -3.83
C VAL A 585 20.54 9.78 -3.51
N ALA A 586 19.27 9.59 -3.85
CA ALA A 586 18.20 10.48 -3.41
C ALA A 586 18.00 10.34 -1.89
N ILE A 587 17.72 11.46 -1.21
CA ILE A 587 17.44 11.48 0.23
C ILE A 587 16.05 12.08 0.45
N TYR A 588 15.21 11.37 1.19
CA TYR A 588 13.83 11.71 1.46
C TYR A 588 13.60 12.12 2.92
N LEU A 589 12.53 12.87 3.17
CA LEU A 589 11.95 13.10 4.48
C LEU A 589 10.43 13.03 4.38
N TYR A 590 9.83 12.12 5.15
CA TYR A 590 8.39 11.91 5.18
C TYR A 590 7.72 12.62 6.37
N GLY A 591 6.43 12.94 6.22
CA GLY A 591 5.53 13.22 7.35
C GLY A 591 4.18 13.76 6.90
N PHE A 592 3.35 14.18 7.86
CA PHE A 592 1.93 14.49 7.64
C PHE A 592 1.20 13.33 6.96
N ASP A 593 0.93 12.30 7.76
CA ASP A 593 0.33 11.04 7.36
C ASP A 593 -1.20 11.14 7.41
N GLU A 594 -1.85 11.11 6.23
CA GLU A 594 -3.30 11.17 6.04
C GLU A 594 -3.99 12.34 6.78
N THR A 595 -3.29 13.45 6.96
CA THR A 595 -3.83 14.59 7.71
C THR A 595 -4.89 15.38 6.94
N GLY A 596 -5.91 15.86 7.66
CA GLY A 596 -6.92 16.76 7.12
C GLY A 596 -6.43 18.18 6.87
N ALA A 597 -7.22 18.95 6.12
CA ALA A 597 -6.87 20.32 5.70
C ALA A 597 -6.66 21.32 6.85
N HIS A 598 -7.13 21.01 8.06
CA HIS A 598 -6.90 21.84 9.25
C HIS A 598 -5.43 21.94 9.65
N LEU A 599 -4.58 21.01 9.18
CA LEU A 599 -3.14 21.01 9.40
C LEU A 599 -2.33 21.62 8.24
N ASN A 600 -2.97 22.15 7.20
CA ASN A 600 -2.25 22.67 6.03
C ASN A 600 -1.33 23.86 6.35
N LYS A 601 -1.65 24.67 7.39
CA LYS A 601 -0.75 25.75 7.84
C LYS A 601 0.54 25.21 8.47
N GLN A 602 0.41 24.19 9.31
CA GLN A 602 1.54 23.51 9.91
C GLN A 602 2.38 22.82 8.84
N LEU A 603 1.74 22.11 7.89
CA LEU A 603 2.41 21.52 6.74
C LEU A 603 3.18 22.58 5.94
N LYS A 604 2.57 23.71 5.61
CA LYS A 604 3.23 24.81 4.90
C LYS A 604 4.48 25.29 5.64
N SER A 605 4.38 25.57 6.95
CA SER A 605 5.53 26.00 7.75
C SER A 605 6.64 24.94 7.84
N ALA A 606 6.26 23.65 7.94
CA ALA A 606 7.22 22.55 7.95
C ALA A 606 7.99 22.46 6.62
N LEU A 607 7.28 22.60 5.49
CA LEU A 607 7.91 22.60 4.17
C LEU A 607 8.87 23.78 4.01
N GLU A 608 8.45 25.00 4.37
CA GLU A 608 9.28 26.21 4.33
C GLU A 608 10.54 26.10 5.20
N ASN A 609 10.40 25.56 6.41
CA ASN A 609 11.52 25.33 7.32
C ASN A 609 12.44 24.23 6.79
N ALA A 610 11.88 23.12 6.28
CA ALA A 610 12.66 22.00 5.73
C ALA A 610 13.49 22.43 4.52
N ARG A 611 12.95 23.24 3.60
CA ARG A 611 13.69 23.73 2.43
C ARG A 611 14.93 24.54 2.79
N GLN A 612 14.86 25.29 3.88
CA GLN A 612 15.99 26.07 4.37
C GLN A 612 16.99 25.20 5.15
N LEU A 613 16.50 24.28 6.00
CA LEU A 613 17.33 23.48 6.89
C LEU A 613 17.99 22.27 6.22
N LEU A 614 17.37 21.72 5.17
CA LEU A 614 17.72 20.43 4.56
C LEU A 614 17.81 20.55 3.02
N PRO A 615 18.74 21.36 2.49
CA PRO A 615 18.84 21.60 1.06
C PRO A 615 19.10 20.28 0.31
N GLY A 616 18.35 20.00 -0.76
CA GLY A 616 18.50 18.79 -1.58
C GLY A 616 17.88 17.51 -1.00
N VAL A 617 17.11 17.62 0.09
CA VAL A 617 16.24 16.53 0.57
C VAL A 617 14.87 16.65 -0.08
N ARG A 618 14.32 15.53 -0.56
CA ARG A 618 12.98 15.44 -1.14
C ARG A 618 11.93 15.30 -0.04
N LEU A 619 10.95 16.20 -0.01
CA LEU A 619 9.89 16.28 0.99
C LEU A 619 8.64 15.55 0.48
N ILE A 620 8.14 14.60 1.28
CA ILE A 620 7.02 13.71 0.91
C ILE A 620 5.93 13.74 1.98
N THR A 621 4.67 13.74 1.54
CA THR A 621 3.49 13.65 2.44
C THR A 621 2.33 12.88 1.81
N SER A 622 1.48 12.28 2.65
CA SER A 622 0.20 11.67 2.26
C SER A 622 -1.02 12.48 2.74
N ALA A 623 -0.85 13.78 3.04
CA ALA A 623 -1.93 14.67 3.48
C ALA A 623 -3.15 14.59 2.54
N ALA A 624 -4.36 14.48 3.10
CA ALA A 624 -5.55 14.08 2.34
C ALA A 624 -6.09 15.17 1.41
N ASN A 625 -5.97 16.46 1.79
CA ASN A 625 -6.43 17.57 0.96
C ASN A 625 -5.50 18.80 1.05
N PRO A 626 -4.31 18.72 0.44
CA PRO A 626 -3.41 19.86 0.38
C PRO A 626 -3.95 20.97 -0.54
N GLN A 627 -4.85 20.65 -1.46
CA GLN A 627 -5.44 21.58 -2.43
C GLN A 627 -6.31 22.67 -1.79
N ALA A 628 -6.72 22.51 -0.53
CA ALA A 628 -7.34 23.61 0.22
C ALA A 628 -6.37 24.81 0.42
N LEU A 629 -5.05 24.58 0.26
CA LEU A 629 -4.01 25.59 0.30
C LEU A 629 -2.96 25.33 -0.81
N PRO A 630 -3.32 25.52 -2.10
CA PRO A 630 -2.54 25.03 -3.24
C PRO A 630 -1.09 25.50 -3.31
N GLU A 631 -0.77 26.64 -2.71
CA GLU A 631 0.60 27.17 -2.74
C GLU A 631 1.61 26.28 -2.00
N LEU A 632 1.17 25.36 -1.14
CA LEU A 632 2.08 24.40 -0.49
C LEU A 632 2.78 23.49 -1.50
N TYR A 633 2.15 23.22 -2.65
CA TYR A 633 2.74 22.36 -3.69
C TYR A 633 3.99 22.98 -4.29
N ALA A 634 4.18 24.30 -4.21
CA ALA A 634 5.42 24.94 -4.64
C ALA A 634 6.64 24.56 -3.77
N SER A 635 6.39 24.09 -2.54
CA SER A 635 7.44 23.69 -1.59
C SER A 635 7.49 22.18 -1.35
N LEU A 636 6.62 21.40 -1.99
CA LEU A 636 6.52 19.95 -1.83
C LEU A 636 7.13 19.24 -3.06
N ASP A 637 7.95 18.20 -2.84
CA ASP A 637 8.50 17.42 -3.96
C ASP A 637 7.57 16.29 -4.40
N VAL A 638 6.94 15.60 -3.44
CA VAL A 638 6.05 14.47 -3.73
C VAL A 638 4.79 14.51 -2.87
N HIS A 639 3.63 14.36 -3.50
CA HIS A 639 2.36 14.09 -2.82
C HIS A 639 1.88 12.66 -3.10
N CYS A 640 1.56 11.93 -2.03
CA CYS A 640 1.09 10.54 -2.09
C CYS A 640 -0.36 10.44 -1.60
N PRO A 641 -1.37 10.93 -2.35
CA PRO A 641 -2.76 10.79 -1.93
C PRO A 641 -3.15 9.30 -1.92
N ALA A 642 -3.89 8.86 -0.89
CA ALA A 642 -4.46 7.52 -0.92
C ALA A 642 -5.34 7.37 -2.17
N ASN A 643 -5.39 6.17 -2.74
CA ASN A 643 -6.13 5.91 -3.96
C ASN A 643 -7.62 6.29 -3.88
N ALA A 644 -8.22 6.23 -2.69
CA ALA A 644 -9.58 6.69 -2.43
C ALA A 644 -9.73 8.23 -2.53
N TYR A 645 -8.63 8.98 -2.50
CA TYR A 645 -8.56 10.45 -2.57
C TYR A 645 -7.90 10.98 -3.86
N ALA A 646 -7.14 10.15 -4.58
CA ALA A 646 -6.38 10.55 -5.76
C ALA A 646 -7.29 10.98 -6.92
N LEU A 647 -6.86 12.02 -7.66
CA LEU A 647 -7.57 12.54 -8.83
C LEU A 647 -6.54 12.77 -9.96
N PRO A 648 -6.01 11.72 -10.62
CA PRO A 648 -4.82 11.82 -11.47
C PRO A 648 -4.88 12.88 -12.57
N ARG A 649 -6.06 13.14 -13.16
CA ARG A 649 -6.18 14.21 -14.18
C ARG A 649 -6.10 15.60 -13.58
N HIS A 650 -6.61 15.80 -12.37
CA HIS A 650 -6.45 17.05 -11.64
C HIS A 650 -5.02 17.19 -11.12
N ASP A 651 -4.46 16.11 -10.58
CA ASP A 651 -3.08 16.05 -10.08
C ASP A 651 -2.08 16.39 -11.19
N ARG A 652 -2.34 15.98 -12.45
CA ARG A 652 -1.59 16.45 -13.62
C ARG A 652 -1.55 17.98 -13.74
N LEU A 653 -2.68 18.67 -13.54
CA LEU A 653 -2.74 20.14 -13.62
C LEU A 653 -1.95 20.79 -12.48
N ILE A 654 -1.95 20.17 -11.30
CA ILE A 654 -1.15 20.61 -10.16
C ILE A 654 0.35 20.40 -10.43
N HIS A 655 0.73 19.24 -10.98
CA HIS A 655 2.09 18.95 -11.42
C HIS A 655 2.57 19.96 -12.47
N GLU A 656 1.80 20.21 -13.53
CA GLU A 656 2.14 21.19 -14.58
C GLU A 656 2.31 22.61 -14.02
N LYS A 657 1.58 22.96 -12.95
CA LYS A 657 1.63 24.29 -12.33
C LYS A 657 2.78 24.46 -11.33
N TYR A 658 3.05 23.47 -10.50
CA TYR A 658 3.95 23.59 -9.36
C TYR A 658 5.20 22.72 -9.43
N GLY A 659 5.25 21.74 -10.35
CA GLY A 659 6.37 20.80 -10.49
C GLY A 659 6.42 19.72 -9.41
N VAL A 660 5.36 19.56 -8.62
CA VAL A 660 5.25 18.48 -7.63
C VAL A 660 4.98 17.15 -8.33
N ASP A 661 5.67 16.09 -7.90
CA ASP A 661 5.43 14.73 -8.38
C ASP A 661 4.33 14.06 -7.55
N PHE A 662 3.67 13.06 -8.14
CA PHE A 662 2.65 12.27 -7.46
C PHE A 662 3.06 10.82 -7.35
N TRP A 663 2.75 10.19 -6.22
CA TRP A 663 2.89 8.74 -6.06
C TRP A 663 1.52 8.13 -5.74
N THR A 664 1.29 6.90 -6.23
CA THR A 664 0.07 6.15 -5.90
C THR A 664 0.21 5.51 -4.51
N TYR A 665 -0.83 5.58 -3.68
CA TYR A 665 -0.83 4.99 -2.34
C TYR A 665 -2.06 4.11 -2.17
N VAL A 666 -1.86 2.84 -1.79
CA VAL A 666 -2.94 1.93 -1.41
C VAL A 666 -3.05 1.82 0.11
N GLY A 667 -4.20 2.23 0.65
CA GLY A 667 -4.53 2.12 2.06
C GLY A 667 -5.99 2.51 2.32
N GLY A 668 -6.67 1.80 3.23
CA GLY A 668 -7.91 2.27 3.83
C GLY A 668 -9.17 2.33 2.94
N GLY A 669 -9.19 1.76 1.73
CA GLY A 669 -10.45 1.69 0.97
C GLY A 669 -10.39 1.68 -0.55
N GLY A 670 -9.27 1.32 -1.17
CA GLY A 670 -9.26 0.93 -2.58
C GLY A 670 -10.04 -0.36 -2.78
N TYR A 671 -11.37 -0.27 -2.94
CA TYR A 671 -12.17 -1.41 -3.34
C TYR A 671 -12.04 -1.59 -4.84
N TYR A 672 -12.19 -2.82 -5.30
CA TYR A 672 -12.42 -3.06 -6.72
C TYR A 672 -13.51 -2.06 -7.21
N PRO A 673 -13.35 -1.42 -8.38
CA PRO A 673 -12.49 -1.79 -9.52
C PRO A 673 -11.08 -1.21 -9.57
N PHE A 674 -10.54 -0.62 -8.50
CA PHE A 674 -9.16 -0.13 -8.50
C PHE A 674 -8.15 -1.28 -8.42
N GLY A 675 -7.02 -1.13 -9.10
CA GLY A 675 -5.86 -1.99 -8.89
C GLY A 675 -5.48 -1.95 -7.40
N ASN A 676 -5.13 -3.08 -6.82
CA ASN A 676 -4.83 -3.22 -5.41
C ASN A 676 -3.98 -4.48 -5.21
N PHE A 677 -2.95 -4.43 -4.37
CA PHE A 677 -2.12 -5.60 -4.01
C PHE A 677 -2.27 -6.02 -2.54
N GLU A 678 -3.02 -5.29 -1.72
CA GLU A 678 -3.22 -5.58 -0.30
C GLU A 678 -4.04 -6.86 -0.07
N ARG A 679 -4.90 -7.24 -1.02
CA ARG A 679 -5.84 -8.35 -0.81
C ARG A 679 -5.32 -9.65 -1.39
N VAL A 680 -5.29 -10.70 -0.57
CA VAL A 680 -4.95 -12.06 -1.02
C VAL A 680 -6.12 -12.74 -1.76
N ASP A 681 -7.34 -12.32 -1.48
CA ASP A 681 -8.59 -12.90 -2.00
C ASP A 681 -9.14 -12.18 -3.25
N GLN A 682 -8.27 -11.46 -3.98
CA GLN A 682 -8.57 -10.80 -5.25
C GLN A 682 -7.74 -11.39 -6.40
N PRO A 683 -8.15 -11.22 -7.67
CA PRO A 683 -7.39 -11.78 -8.79
C PRO A 683 -5.99 -11.17 -8.83
N LEU A 684 -4.97 -12.01 -8.96
CA LEU A 684 -3.57 -11.60 -8.82
C LEU A 684 -3.15 -10.50 -9.82
N ILE A 685 -3.79 -10.43 -10.98
CA ILE A 685 -3.59 -9.35 -11.96
C ILE A 685 -3.86 -7.94 -11.37
N ASN A 686 -4.70 -7.80 -10.34
CA ASN A 686 -4.92 -6.51 -9.68
C ASN A 686 -3.67 -6.01 -8.96
N SER A 687 -2.86 -6.93 -8.41
CA SER A 687 -1.61 -6.60 -7.74
C SER A 687 -0.56 -6.10 -8.74
N ARG A 688 -0.48 -6.72 -9.92
CA ARG A 688 0.35 -6.26 -11.04
C ARG A 688 -0.15 -4.94 -11.62
N ALA A 689 -1.45 -4.82 -11.85
CA ALA A 689 -2.09 -3.69 -12.50
C ALA A 689 -2.06 -2.39 -11.68
N PHE A 690 -1.88 -2.48 -10.36
CA PHE A 690 -1.65 -1.31 -9.51
C PHE A 690 -0.52 -0.42 -10.04
N PHE A 691 0.53 -1.02 -10.62
CA PHE A 691 1.71 -0.30 -11.14
C PHE A 691 1.53 0.20 -12.58
N TRP A 692 0.39 -0.05 -13.21
CA TRP A 692 0.09 0.49 -14.55
C TRP A 692 -0.58 1.88 -14.50
N GLU A 693 -0.98 2.35 -13.32
CA GLU A 693 -1.42 3.74 -13.16
C GLU A 693 -0.33 4.76 -13.59
N PRO A 694 0.93 4.63 -13.15
CA PRO A 694 2.08 5.39 -13.69
C PRO A 694 2.28 5.28 -15.21
N ILE A 695 1.84 4.19 -15.85
CA ILE A 695 1.87 4.04 -17.32
C ILE A 695 0.85 4.97 -17.98
N ALA A 696 -0.36 5.04 -17.41
CA ALA A 696 -1.44 5.91 -17.88
C ALA A 696 -1.17 7.40 -17.58
N PHE A 697 -0.47 7.69 -16.49
CA PHE A 697 -0.25 9.05 -15.99
C PHE A 697 1.22 9.33 -15.68
N SER A 698 1.92 10.01 -16.59
CA SER A 698 3.36 10.27 -16.49
C SER A 698 3.82 11.16 -15.32
N HIS A 699 2.91 11.91 -14.68
CA HIS A 699 3.21 12.69 -13.47
C HIS A 699 3.18 11.83 -12.20
N ILE A 700 2.75 10.57 -12.32
CA ILE A 700 2.82 9.57 -11.26
C ILE A 700 4.13 8.79 -11.45
N CYS A 701 5.09 8.99 -10.56
CA CYS A 701 6.46 8.46 -10.69
C CYS A 701 6.88 7.51 -9.56
N GLY A 702 5.97 7.18 -8.66
CA GLY A 702 6.27 6.26 -7.56
C GLY A 702 5.04 5.71 -6.86
N PHE A 703 5.28 4.94 -5.81
CA PHE A 703 4.23 4.41 -4.95
C PHE A 703 4.59 4.42 -3.47
N LEU A 704 3.58 4.49 -2.62
CA LEU A 704 3.73 4.33 -1.18
C LEU A 704 2.93 3.11 -0.70
N TYR A 705 3.51 2.33 0.22
CA TYR A 705 2.78 1.32 0.95
C TYR A 705 3.01 1.43 2.45
N TRP A 706 1.94 1.40 3.25
CA TRP A 706 2.00 1.71 4.67
C TRP A 706 2.65 0.61 5.53
N ASP A 707 2.67 -0.65 5.06
CA ASP A 707 3.30 -1.77 5.77
C ASP A 707 3.44 -3.05 4.93
N ILE A 708 4.65 -3.62 4.83
CA ILE A 708 4.90 -4.78 3.97
C ILE A 708 4.98 -6.13 4.70
N HIS A 709 5.12 -6.12 6.02
CA HIS A 709 5.32 -7.34 6.83
C HIS A 709 4.76 -7.21 8.26
N MET A 710 3.54 -6.72 8.39
CA MET A 710 2.82 -6.57 9.63
C MET A 710 2.34 -7.92 10.19
N TRP A 711 3.27 -8.66 10.77
CA TRP A 711 3.05 -9.99 11.33
C TRP A 711 2.36 -10.01 12.71
N ARG A 712 1.43 -9.08 12.94
CA ARG A 712 0.80 -8.89 14.26
C ARG A 712 -0.40 -9.83 14.40
N ARG A 713 -0.67 -10.30 15.62
CA ARG A 713 -1.85 -11.11 16.04
C ARG A 713 -1.76 -12.64 15.90
N ASN A 714 -0.64 -13.22 15.46
CA ASN A 714 -0.53 -14.69 15.45
C ASN A 714 0.10 -15.21 16.76
N GLN A 715 -0.50 -16.22 17.39
CA GLN A 715 -0.03 -16.74 18.69
C GLN A 715 1.34 -17.42 18.58
N GLN A 716 1.63 -17.98 17.41
CA GLN A 716 2.93 -18.55 17.07
C GLN A 716 4.07 -17.51 17.24
N PHE A 717 3.79 -16.21 17.11
CA PHE A 717 4.72 -15.12 17.44
C PHE A 717 5.00 -14.98 18.93
N ALA A 718 3.99 -15.16 19.78
CA ALA A 718 4.17 -15.01 21.23
C ALA A 718 4.94 -16.20 21.82
N GLU A 719 4.88 -17.35 21.16
CA GLU A 719 5.43 -18.63 21.63
C GLU A 719 6.73 -19.04 20.92
N ASN A 720 7.24 -18.22 19.99
CA ASN A 720 8.40 -18.51 19.15
C ASN A 720 8.27 -19.85 18.40
N LEU A 721 7.07 -20.16 17.90
CA LEU A 721 6.77 -21.36 17.13
C LEU A 721 6.88 -21.08 15.63
N PRO A 722 7.19 -22.10 14.80
CA PRO A 722 7.09 -21.99 13.35
C PRO A 722 5.68 -21.53 12.93
N PRO A 723 5.56 -20.76 11.84
CA PRO A 723 4.25 -20.37 11.33
C PRO A 723 3.38 -21.58 10.99
N VAL A 724 2.10 -21.51 11.36
CA VAL A 724 1.08 -22.47 10.96
C VAL A 724 0.10 -21.73 10.06
N TRP A 725 0.23 -21.88 8.75
CA TRP A 725 -0.51 -21.06 7.77
C TRP A 725 -2.03 -21.22 7.82
N SER A 726 -2.52 -22.34 8.35
CA SER A 726 -3.95 -22.56 8.60
C SER A 726 -4.51 -21.77 9.78
N GLU A 727 -3.64 -21.25 10.64
CA GLU A 727 -3.99 -20.44 11.82
C GLU A 727 -3.49 -18.99 11.68
N TRP A 728 -2.90 -18.67 10.52
CA TRP A 728 -2.28 -17.38 10.29
C TRP A 728 -3.32 -16.28 10.01
N ASP A 729 -3.45 -15.37 10.94
CA ASP A 729 -4.13 -14.09 10.78
C ASP A 729 -3.32 -13.18 9.84
N SER A 730 -3.77 -13.13 8.59
CA SER A 730 -3.30 -12.19 7.57
C SER A 730 -4.15 -10.92 7.49
N THR A 731 -5.03 -10.66 8.47
CA THR A 731 -6.05 -9.61 8.35
C THR A 731 -5.63 -8.29 9.00
N HIS A 732 -6.02 -7.19 8.37
CA HIS A 732 -6.05 -5.87 8.99
C HIS A 732 -7.44 -5.26 8.84
N GLY A 733 -8.10 -5.01 9.99
CA GLY A 733 -9.52 -4.67 10.01
C GLY A 733 -10.35 -5.80 9.42
N GLU A 734 -11.09 -5.50 8.35
CA GLU A 734 -11.92 -6.46 7.62
C GLU A 734 -11.27 -6.92 6.30
N ASN A 735 -9.96 -6.66 6.11
CA ASN A 735 -9.24 -6.94 4.87
C ASN A 735 -8.22 -8.07 5.03
N ASN A 736 -8.28 -9.08 4.16
CA ASN A 736 -7.40 -10.25 4.13
C ASN A 736 -6.12 -9.95 3.36
N GLY A 737 -4.95 -10.28 3.90
CA GLY A 737 -3.63 -10.02 3.29
C GLY A 737 -3.09 -8.60 3.49
N MET A 738 -3.90 -7.70 4.05
CA MET A 738 -3.57 -6.27 4.18
C MET A 738 -2.46 -6.08 5.22
N GLY A 739 -1.36 -5.46 4.80
CA GLY A 739 -0.18 -5.21 5.62
C GLY A 739 0.84 -6.36 5.62
N ALA A 740 0.65 -7.43 4.84
CA ALA A 740 1.58 -8.55 4.78
C ALA A 740 1.76 -9.04 3.33
N LEU A 741 2.90 -8.71 2.72
CA LEU A 741 3.32 -9.21 1.40
C LEU A 741 4.53 -10.14 1.48
N PHE A 742 5.30 -10.07 2.57
CA PHE A 742 6.37 -10.99 2.88
C PHE A 742 6.05 -11.71 4.19
N TYR A 743 6.25 -13.01 4.21
CA TYR A 743 5.99 -13.90 5.34
C TYR A 743 7.31 -14.27 6.02
N PRO A 744 7.33 -14.57 7.33
CA PRO A 744 8.55 -15.02 7.97
C PRO A 744 8.85 -16.46 7.59
N GLY A 745 10.12 -16.72 7.30
CA GLY A 745 10.67 -18.07 7.14
C GLY A 745 11.67 -18.43 8.24
N PRO A 746 12.13 -19.69 8.28
CA PRO A 746 13.21 -20.14 9.14
C PRO A 746 14.52 -19.40 8.80
N ASP A 747 15.48 -19.46 9.72
CA ASP A 747 16.82 -18.86 9.56
C ASP A 747 16.83 -17.37 9.18
N CYS A 748 15.84 -16.62 9.68
CA CYS A 748 15.68 -15.18 9.43
C CYS A 748 15.35 -14.83 7.97
N THR A 749 14.82 -15.76 7.19
CA THR A 749 14.42 -15.50 5.79
C THR A 749 13.08 -14.78 5.71
N SER A 750 12.88 -13.97 4.66
CA SER A 750 11.57 -13.37 4.36
C SER A 750 11.06 -14.00 3.07
N TRP A 751 9.96 -14.75 3.15
CA TRP A 751 9.39 -15.45 2.01
C TRP A 751 8.43 -14.52 1.26
N PRO A 752 8.59 -14.33 -0.06
CA PRO A 752 7.69 -13.48 -0.83
C PRO A 752 6.31 -14.11 -0.91
N SER A 753 5.32 -13.26 -1.17
CA SER A 753 4.00 -13.69 -1.62
C SER A 753 3.95 -13.78 -3.14
N MET A 754 2.96 -14.51 -3.68
CA MET A 754 2.57 -14.43 -5.09
C MET A 754 2.27 -12.98 -5.47
N ARG A 755 1.64 -12.21 -4.56
CA ARG A 755 1.39 -10.78 -4.75
C ARG A 755 2.68 -9.99 -4.89
N ALA A 756 3.69 -10.22 -4.06
CA ALA A 756 4.98 -9.54 -4.14
C ALA A 756 5.68 -9.82 -5.48
N GLU A 757 5.68 -11.07 -5.95
CA GLU A 757 6.25 -11.44 -7.25
C GLU A 757 5.56 -10.68 -8.40
N VAL A 758 4.23 -10.66 -8.44
CA VAL A 758 3.52 -9.95 -9.53
C VAL A 758 3.53 -8.43 -9.36
N MET A 759 3.75 -7.91 -8.15
CA MET A 759 4.04 -6.49 -7.93
C MET A 759 5.35 -6.11 -8.61
N ARG A 760 6.41 -6.91 -8.44
CA ARG A 760 7.66 -6.74 -9.18
C ARG A 760 7.39 -6.75 -10.67
N ASP A 761 6.66 -7.74 -11.19
CA ASP A 761 6.37 -7.81 -12.63
C ASP A 761 5.63 -6.55 -13.14
N GLY A 762 4.76 -5.95 -12.31
CA GLY A 762 4.08 -4.69 -12.63
C GLY A 762 5.00 -3.46 -12.61
N ILE A 763 5.96 -3.41 -11.69
CA ILE A 763 7.03 -2.40 -11.66
C ILE A 763 7.91 -2.54 -12.91
N GLU A 764 8.23 -3.76 -13.32
CA GLU A 764 9.04 -4.05 -14.51
C GLU A 764 8.27 -3.70 -15.80
N ASP A 765 6.96 -3.93 -15.86
CA ASP A 765 6.10 -3.44 -16.96
C ASP A 765 6.21 -1.91 -17.10
N TYR A 766 6.12 -1.18 -15.99
CA TYR A 766 6.31 0.27 -15.98
C TYR A 766 7.71 0.65 -16.49
N ASN A 767 8.76 -0.01 -15.99
CA ASN A 767 10.13 0.24 -16.41
C ASN A 767 10.32 0.03 -17.92
N PHE A 768 9.72 -1.00 -18.51
CA PHE A 768 9.76 -1.18 -19.96
C PHE A 768 9.08 -0.07 -20.73
N THR A 769 7.95 0.44 -20.26
CA THR A 769 7.33 1.60 -20.92
C THR A 769 8.23 2.82 -20.88
N ARG A 770 8.96 3.04 -19.77
CA ARG A 770 9.93 4.15 -19.65
C ARG A 770 11.15 3.94 -20.56
N VAL A 771 11.71 2.73 -20.61
CA VAL A 771 12.79 2.38 -21.53
C VAL A 771 12.38 2.66 -22.98
N ALA A 772 11.17 2.25 -23.37
CA ALA A 772 10.64 2.54 -24.70
C ALA A 772 10.51 4.05 -24.96
N GLU A 773 9.99 4.82 -24.01
CA GLU A 773 9.91 6.29 -24.11
C GLU A 773 11.30 6.93 -24.29
N GLU A 774 12.29 6.53 -23.48
CA GLU A 774 13.67 7.03 -23.54
C GLU A 774 14.35 6.68 -24.88
N LEU A 775 14.16 5.45 -25.37
CA LEU A 775 14.69 5.01 -26.66
C LEU A 775 14.03 5.77 -27.81
N LEU A 776 12.71 5.97 -27.80
CA LEU A 776 12.03 6.75 -28.83
C LEU A 776 12.36 8.25 -28.77
N ALA A 777 12.65 8.79 -27.59
CA ALA A 777 13.07 10.17 -27.43
C ALA A 777 14.50 10.41 -27.95
N SER A 778 15.42 9.48 -27.66
CA SER A 778 16.84 9.58 -28.02
C SER A 778 17.15 9.13 -29.46
N ARG A 779 16.34 8.23 -30.04
CA ARG A 779 16.54 7.72 -31.39
C ARG A 779 16.38 8.83 -32.44
N GLN A 780 17.37 8.93 -33.33
CA GLN A 780 17.21 9.71 -34.55
C GLN A 780 16.38 8.93 -35.57
N PHE A 781 15.23 9.50 -35.93
CA PHE A 781 14.38 8.95 -36.97
C PHE A 781 14.73 9.61 -38.30
N THR A 782 14.90 8.80 -39.34
CA THR A 782 15.10 9.27 -40.72
C THR A 782 13.86 9.90 -41.33
N ASP A 783 12.69 9.68 -40.72
CA ASP A 783 11.38 10.10 -41.19
C ASP A 783 10.46 10.41 -40.00
N ALA A 784 9.83 11.59 -40.00
CA ALA A 784 8.89 12.03 -38.97
C ALA A 784 7.67 11.10 -38.85
N ASN A 785 7.22 10.49 -39.96
CA ASN A 785 6.09 9.56 -39.96
C ASN A 785 6.44 8.26 -39.21
N LYS A 786 7.69 7.78 -39.32
CA LYS A 786 8.16 6.61 -38.56
C LYS A 786 8.19 6.89 -37.06
N LYS A 787 8.61 8.08 -36.66
CA LYS A 787 8.55 8.51 -35.25
C LYS A 787 7.11 8.55 -34.76
N ALA A 788 6.22 9.19 -35.52
CA ALA A 788 4.81 9.28 -35.17
C ALA A 788 4.16 7.89 -35.01
N LYS A 789 4.42 6.96 -35.94
CA LYS A 789 3.91 5.60 -35.87
C LYS A 789 4.43 4.82 -34.65
N ALA A 790 5.72 4.94 -34.33
CA ALA A 790 6.29 4.27 -33.15
C ALA A 790 5.72 4.84 -31.84
N MET A 791 5.52 6.16 -31.76
CA MET A 791 4.87 6.81 -30.62
C MET A 791 3.39 6.40 -30.50
N GLU A 792 2.68 6.29 -31.62
CA GLU A 792 1.29 5.81 -31.65
C GLU A 792 1.19 4.35 -31.20
N GLU A 793 2.09 3.48 -31.66
CA GLU A 793 2.15 2.09 -31.24
C GLU A 793 2.44 1.95 -29.74
N LEU A 794 3.42 2.70 -29.21
CA LEU A 794 3.67 2.74 -27.78
C LEU A 794 2.44 3.23 -27.01
N GLN A 795 1.75 4.27 -27.48
CA GLN A 795 0.52 4.75 -26.84
C GLN A 795 -0.58 3.67 -26.84
N GLN A 796 -0.76 2.94 -27.95
CA GLN A 796 -1.73 1.83 -28.02
C GLN A 796 -1.38 0.69 -27.05
N ILE A 797 -0.09 0.40 -26.84
CA ILE A 797 0.36 -0.58 -25.86
C ILE A 797 0.05 -0.08 -24.44
N LYS A 798 0.40 1.17 -24.12
CA LYS A 798 0.11 1.81 -22.82
C LYS A 798 -1.39 1.81 -22.51
N ASP A 799 -2.22 2.24 -23.46
CA ASP A 799 -3.69 2.21 -23.35
C ASP A 799 -4.22 0.78 -23.21
N GLY A 800 -3.48 -0.20 -23.74
CA GLY A 800 -3.76 -1.62 -23.58
C GLY A 800 -3.57 -2.11 -22.14
N PHE A 801 -2.54 -1.61 -21.45
CA PHE A 801 -2.29 -1.89 -20.02
C PHE A 801 -3.28 -1.16 -19.14
N ALA A 802 -3.36 0.18 -19.25
CA ALA A 802 -4.26 1.00 -18.47
C ALA A 802 -4.55 2.35 -19.13
N THR A 803 -5.75 2.87 -18.92
CA THR A 803 -6.15 4.25 -19.27
C THR A 803 -6.59 5.05 -18.05
N GLY A 804 -6.63 4.42 -16.87
CA GLY A 804 -6.97 5.04 -15.60
C GLY A 804 -6.83 4.07 -14.43
N MET A 805 -7.03 4.56 -13.21
CA MET A 805 -6.85 3.79 -11.96
C MET A 805 -7.73 2.53 -11.82
N SER A 806 -8.89 2.53 -12.49
CA SER A 806 -9.87 1.43 -12.48
C SER A 806 -10.16 0.84 -13.86
N VAL A 807 -9.35 1.23 -14.86
CA VAL A 807 -9.47 0.81 -16.25
C VAL A 807 -8.11 0.27 -16.70
N PHE A 808 -7.94 -1.02 -16.50
CA PHE A 808 -6.73 -1.74 -16.80
C PHE A 808 -7.02 -3.12 -17.38
N CYS A 809 -6.01 -3.75 -17.96
CA CYS A 809 -6.08 -5.10 -18.49
C CYS A 809 -6.41 -6.11 -17.37
N GLN A 810 -7.51 -6.85 -17.51
CA GLN A 810 -7.90 -7.90 -16.56
C GLN A 810 -7.65 -9.31 -17.08
N ASP A 811 -6.97 -9.43 -18.22
CA ASP A 811 -6.70 -10.68 -18.92
C ASP A 811 -5.19 -10.95 -18.95
N ALA A 812 -4.78 -12.06 -18.34
CA ALA A 812 -3.38 -12.48 -18.28
C ALA A 812 -2.78 -12.68 -19.67
N GLU A 813 -3.48 -13.34 -20.58
CA GLU A 813 -2.97 -13.62 -21.93
C GLU A 813 -2.75 -12.31 -22.70
N ARG A 814 -3.71 -11.38 -22.59
CA ARG A 814 -3.58 -10.04 -23.18
C ARG A 814 -2.43 -9.25 -22.54
N CYS A 815 -2.23 -9.36 -21.23
CA CYS A 815 -1.09 -8.74 -20.54
C CYS A 815 0.23 -9.21 -21.15
N TYR A 816 0.47 -10.52 -21.25
CA TYR A 816 1.70 -11.04 -21.86
C TYR A 816 1.87 -10.62 -23.32
N LYS A 817 0.78 -10.61 -24.12
CA LYS A 817 0.83 -10.11 -25.50
C LYS A 817 1.21 -8.63 -25.60
N LEU A 818 0.76 -7.79 -24.66
CA LEU A 818 1.16 -6.37 -24.61
C LEU A 818 2.63 -6.22 -24.27
N ARG A 819 3.16 -7.05 -23.38
CA ARG A 819 4.60 -7.08 -23.06
C ARG A 819 5.43 -7.54 -24.23
N ASP A 820 5.04 -8.61 -24.91
CA ASP A 820 5.74 -9.09 -26.11
C ASP A 820 5.83 -8.00 -27.17
N ARG A 821 4.72 -7.28 -27.41
CA ARG A 821 4.68 -6.12 -28.31
C ARG A 821 5.52 -4.94 -27.85
N LEU A 822 5.75 -4.78 -26.55
CA LEU A 822 6.61 -3.73 -26.01
C LEU A 822 8.10 -4.07 -26.12
N MET A 823 8.42 -5.36 -26.04
CA MET A 823 9.78 -5.88 -26.20
C MET A 823 10.22 -5.99 -27.67
N ASP A 824 9.28 -6.16 -28.60
CA ASP A 824 9.50 -6.16 -30.05
C ASP A 824 9.67 -4.74 -30.62
#